data_AF-A0A6A5YE30-F1
#
_entry.id   AF-A0A6A5YE30-F1
#
_cell.length_a   1.000
_cell.length_b   1.000
_cell.length_c   1.000
_cell.angle_alpha   90.00
_cell.angle_beta   90.00
_cell.angle_gamma   90.00
#
_symmetry.space_group_name_H-M   'P 1'
#
loop_
_entity.id
_entity.type
_entity.pdbx_description
1 polymer ?
#
loop_
_entity_poly.entity_id
_entity_poly.type
_entity_poly.pdbx_seq_one_letter_code
_entity_poly.pdbx_strand_id
1 'polypeptide(L)'
;MSEDSSEEKNYADDGLIYHEEGGGYEGIATRAKYYLNLDPHYLPHWGIKEGFRETIQNWKDEILKVTRMREQNFMVIKTNTKKGGFWLAYDRTDKIKTLRGFIHFKPRVDNPGVGTVYICNFDAMFRKDNLKFGNTSKANDNTLLGQHGEGAKTAAQTFRKSPFNHSFSIITCSVRIPFQWDHKKELVAWIHRIPEKDLHDAKARARLADSEGKPRGPEYRPWQDVTVVIGESVTCFAQTGETVSTRPVDLAEFEECLEQSLDINPPSDVVSTDSGDLIRDPKYNNQIFLHSMKLPHGSKSEKPFHYCYNLRGAKTGRDRGTLANANEEAKMIAAIWAAALLEENKSGKNELLKRYVELLRGHFDTAADAGSVWKHMNTAVVSLVWSFMRKVEEGSDTFYYCPYYDSGASEVITQQLGKKAQPLERGLWDVLKNVHLCRSPREECRRRFGKAERVEFGDTDFAQQVVKGVNALFTLNPSLSDKIVVPVSARNLGIKIDYQDGRFIINDRLLTYEGSHEGTFCEAKEDGIVTADGPFFCDHAVIRILDEIIRIGFFNNLDTSGIDYLRRIAETKLRQIPRAIKVLTSADKSQLIVSWTSRESLLSSQKAMRVVCHAANCTGRSMRVHRPTSTDFQCPCPFTTCTVGSGRAIITDIDLNTKYFPVVSRDEDGAFCGSVDKPVCANDLEIYQEPPPVLQGPRYEDVLAVFSQPHPEGWNPISYEGLYKGLFPHDHVWVESQEKDQRALMAVLKPPTALAEVKRVLEDSASDRITKKVRH
;
A
#
# COMPACT_ATOMS: atom_id res chain seq x y z
N MET A 1 -7.26 -62.55 10.47
CA MET A 1 -6.27 -62.91 11.52
C MET A 1 -5.33 -61.72 11.66
N SER A 2 -5.39 -60.84 12.65
CA SER A 2 -6.01 -60.88 13.97
C SER A 2 -6.62 -59.51 14.27
N GLU A 3 -7.86 -59.54 14.76
CA GLU A 3 -8.59 -58.41 15.33
C GLU A 3 -7.97 -58.03 16.68
N ASP A 4 -7.81 -56.74 16.94
CA ASP A 4 -7.72 -56.23 18.31
C ASP A 4 -8.56 -54.96 18.38
N SER A 5 -9.78 -55.13 18.89
CA SER A 5 -10.83 -54.14 19.02
C SER A 5 -10.58 -53.28 20.26
N SER A 6 -10.10 -52.06 20.07
CA SER A 6 -10.11 -51.04 21.13
C SER A 6 -11.53 -50.54 21.31
N GLU A 7 -12.20 -50.98 22.38
CA GLU A 7 -13.49 -50.47 22.82
C GLU A 7 -13.44 -48.96 23.07
N GLU A 8 -13.97 -48.20 22.13
CA GLU A 8 -14.35 -46.80 22.29
C GLU A 8 -15.52 -46.76 23.30
N LYS A 9 -15.21 -46.47 24.57
CA LYS A 9 -16.23 -46.14 25.57
C LYS A 9 -16.80 -44.76 25.26
N ASN A 10 -17.85 -44.75 24.44
CA ASN A 10 -18.80 -43.65 24.33
C ASN A 10 -19.40 -43.39 25.72
N TYR A 11 -18.92 -42.35 26.41
CA TYR A 11 -19.68 -41.75 27.50
C TYR A 11 -20.82 -40.95 26.87
N ALA A 12 -21.93 -41.64 26.64
CA ALA A 12 -23.20 -40.98 26.41
C ALA A 12 -23.50 -40.10 27.64
N ASP A 13 -23.82 -38.84 27.34
CA ASP A 13 -24.36 -37.87 28.29
C ASP A 13 -25.80 -38.28 28.58
N ASP A 14 -25.94 -39.22 29.52
CA ASP A 14 -27.23 -39.68 30.01
C ASP A 14 -27.83 -38.52 30.81
N GLY A 15 -28.73 -37.76 30.16
CA GLY A 15 -29.45 -36.61 30.69
C GLY A 15 -30.34 -36.90 31.90
N LEU A 16 -29.76 -37.44 32.97
CA LEU A 16 -30.36 -37.63 34.27
C LEU A 16 -30.27 -36.32 35.03
N ILE A 17 -31.42 -35.67 35.14
CA ILE A 17 -31.70 -34.60 36.07
C ILE A 17 -31.48 -35.15 37.49
N TYR A 18 -30.31 -34.89 38.08
CA TYR A 18 -30.03 -35.16 39.48
C TYR A 18 -30.84 -34.20 40.36
N HIS A 19 -32.08 -34.55 40.65
CA HIS A 19 -32.78 -34.06 41.84
C HIS A 19 -32.37 -34.91 43.03
N GLU A 20 -31.30 -34.52 43.73
CA GLU A 20 -31.09 -34.86 45.14
C GLU A 20 -30.65 -33.61 45.90
N GLU A 21 -31.50 -33.19 46.84
CA GLU A 21 -31.32 -32.06 47.74
C GLU A 21 -30.24 -32.37 48.79
N GLY A 22 -28.98 -32.03 48.50
CA GLY A 22 -27.88 -32.16 49.46
C GLY A 22 -26.53 -31.65 48.94
N GLY A 23 -25.71 -31.10 49.84
CA GLY A 23 -24.35 -30.63 49.55
C GLY A 23 -23.29 -31.75 49.59
N GLY A 24 -23.70 -32.96 49.98
CA GLY A 24 -22.84 -34.13 50.16
C GLY A 24 -22.12 -34.16 51.52
N TYR A 25 -22.51 -33.28 52.44
CA TYR A 25 -21.90 -33.14 53.77
C TYR A 25 -22.75 -33.72 54.90
N GLU A 26 -23.93 -34.26 54.59
CA GLU A 26 -24.96 -34.70 55.54
C GLU A 26 -24.45 -35.83 56.46
N GLY A 27 -23.55 -36.68 55.96
CA GLY A 27 -22.92 -37.76 56.73
C GLY A 27 -21.79 -37.33 57.68
N ILE A 28 -21.47 -36.04 57.82
CA ILE A 28 -20.38 -35.56 58.67
C ILE A 28 -20.95 -35.11 60.03
N ALA A 29 -20.74 -35.93 61.06
CA ALA A 29 -21.28 -35.67 62.41
C ALA A 29 -20.64 -34.45 63.10
N THR A 30 -19.33 -34.26 63.00
CA THR A 30 -18.64 -33.14 63.67
C THR A 30 -17.46 -32.62 62.85
N ARG A 31 -16.55 -33.51 62.44
CA ARG A 31 -15.41 -33.15 61.59
C ARG A 31 -15.02 -34.27 60.63
N ALA A 32 -14.44 -33.91 59.49
CA ALA A 32 -13.83 -34.85 58.55
C ALA A 32 -12.62 -34.20 57.85
N LYS A 33 -11.65 -35.01 57.40
CA LYS A 33 -10.45 -34.55 56.69
C LYS A 33 -10.49 -35.04 55.25
N TYR A 34 -10.20 -34.15 54.30
CA TYR A 34 -10.12 -34.46 52.88
C TYR A 34 -8.77 -34.02 52.31
N TYR A 35 -8.10 -34.95 51.64
CA TYR A 35 -6.90 -34.68 50.87
C TYR A 35 -7.26 -34.06 49.53
N LEU A 36 -6.49 -33.07 49.12
CA LEU A 36 -6.64 -32.40 47.85
C LEU A 36 -5.69 -33.07 46.85
N ASN A 37 -6.15 -33.30 45.63
CA ASN A 37 -5.28 -33.73 44.53
C ASN A 37 -4.49 -32.50 44.00
N LEU A 38 -3.56 -31.98 44.80
CA LEU A 38 -2.74 -30.81 44.47
C LEU A 38 -1.33 -30.98 45.03
N ASP A 39 -0.32 -30.80 44.18
CA ASP A 39 1.08 -30.82 44.63
C ASP A 39 1.38 -29.59 45.52
N PRO A 40 2.04 -29.72 46.68
CA PRO A 40 2.39 -28.60 47.58
C PRO A 40 3.14 -27.43 46.91
N HIS A 41 3.84 -27.67 45.81
CA HIS A 41 4.61 -26.70 45.02
C HIS A 41 3.94 -26.34 43.69
N TYR A 42 2.72 -26.82 43.43
CA TYR A 42 1.95 -26.47 42.23
C TYR A 42 1.80 -24.95 42.09
N LEU A 43 2.04 -24.37 40.91
CA LEU A 43 2.02 -22.91 40.67
C LEU A 43 2.93 -22.13 41.64
N PRO A 44 4.27 -22.30 41.55
CA PRO A 44 5.22 -21.68 42.48
C PRO A 44 5.37 -20.15 42.28
N HIS A 45 4.95 -19.62 41.14
CA HIS A 45 5.02 -18.20 40.80
C HIS A 45 3.76 -17.41 41.18
N TRP A 46 2.70 -18.06 41.65
CA TRP A 46 1.47 -17.38 42.07
C TRP A 46 1.66 -16.68 43.42
N GLY A 47 1.31 -15.40 43.47
CA GLY A 47 1.23 -14.60 44.68
C GLY A 47 -0.22 -14.30 45.09
N ILE A 48 -0.36 -13.43 46.09
CA ILE A 48 -1.67 -13.04 46.64
C ILE A 48 -2.61 -12.46 45.57
N LYS A 49 -2.06 -11.74 44.58
CA LYS A 49 -2.81 -11.17 43.44
C LYS A 49 -3.51 -12.26 42.63
N GLU A 50 -2.82 -13.33 42.27
CA GLU A 50 -3.41 -14.45 41.54
C GLU A 50 -4.47 -15.19 42.37
N GLY A 51 -4.23 -15.34 43.68
CA GLY A 51 -5.19 -15.92 44.62
C GLY A 51 -6.50 -15.12 44.69
N PHE A 52 -6.41 -13.79 44.82
CA PHE A 52 -7.59 -12.92 44.79
C PHE A 52 -8.26 -12.90 43.43
N ARG A 53 -7.50 -12.81 42.33
CA ARG A 53 -8.03 -12.86 40.96
C ARG A 53 -8.90 -14.10 40.75
N GLU A 54 -8.42 -15.28 41.12
CA GLU A 54 -9.20 -16.52 40.99
C GLU A 54 -10.43 -16.53 41.92
N THR A 55 -10.32 -15.99 43.12
CA THR A 55 -11.45 -15.93 44.07
C THR A 55 -12.55 -14.96 43.61
N ILE A 56 -12.17 -13.79 43.08
CA ILE A 56 -13.10 -12.79 42.52
C ILE A 56 -13.75 -13.32 41.25
N GLN A 57 -13.01 -14.04 40.41
CA GLN A 57 -13.56 -14.68 39.22
C GLN A 57 -14.61 -15.74 39.61
N ASN A 58 -14.31 -16.61 40.59
CA ASN A 58 -15.28 -17.59 41.10
C ASN A 58 -16.52 -16.93 41.73
N TRP A 59 -16.34 -15.78 42.38
CA TRP A 59 -17.44 -14.96 42.90
C TRP A 59 -18.35 -14.46 41.77
N LYS A 60 -17.79 -13.78 40.77
CA LYS A 60 -18.54 -13.29 39.60
C LYS A 60 -19.24 -14.42 38.84
N ASP A 61 -18.50 -15.46 38.46
CA ASP A 61 -19.02 -16.54 37.61
C ASP A 61 -20.21 -17.26 38.24
N GLU A 62 -20.14 -17.52 39.55
CA GLU A 62 -21.24 -18.20 40.24
C GLU A 62 -22.46 -17.29 40.39
N ILE A 63 -22.28 -15.97 40.60
CA ILE A 63 -23.40 -15.02 40.57
C ILE A 63 -24.06 -15.03 39.19
N LEU A 64 -23.29 -14.94 38.10
CA LEU A 64 -23.81 -14.98 36.73
C LEU A 64 -24.59 -16.26 36.48
N LYS A 65 -24.05 -17.40 36.92
CA LYS A 65 -24.68 -18.72 36.78
C LYS A 65 -25.98 -18.85 37.57
N VAL A 66 -25.98 -18.54 38.87
CA VAL A 66 -27.15 -18.69 39.76
C VAL A 66 -28.28 -17.77 39.32
N THR A 67 -27.95 -16.54 38.91
CA THR A 67 -28.94 -15.54 38.48
C THR A 67 -29.34 -15.65 37.01
N ARG A 68 -28.60 -16.44 36.21
CA ARG A 68 -28.69 -16.49 34.74
C ARG A 68 -28.54 -15.10 34.10
N MET A 69 -27.73 -14.25 34.73
CA MET A 69 -27.46 -12.89 34.32
C MET A 69 -26.45 -12.86 33.17
N ARG A 70 -26.65 -11.96 32.20
CA ARG A 70 -25.63 -11.67 31.19
C ARG A 70 -24.50 -10.87 31.81
N GLU A 71 -23.26 -11.17 31.45
CA GLU A 71 -22.07 -10.48 31.97
C GLU A 71 -22.18 -8.94 31.90
N GLN A 72 -22.71 -8.39 30.81
CA GLN A 72 -22.89 -6.94 30.60
C GLN A 72 -23.81 -6.26 31.63
N ASN A 73 -24.68 -7.04 32.27
CA ASN A 73 -25.61 -6.57 33.28
C ASN A 73 -25.00 -6.63 34.70
N PHE A 74 -23.86 -7.29 34.87
CA PHE A 74 -23.20 -7.37 36.16
C PHE A 74 -22.66 -6.00 36.57
N MET A 75 -22.93 -5.61 37.81
CA MET A 75 -22.50 -4.33 38.36
C MET A 75 -22.11 -4.48 39.82
N VAL A 76 -20.99 -3.86 40.18
CA VAL A 76 -20.53 -3.76 41.56
C VAL A 76 -20.61 -2.32 42.02
N ILE A 77 -21.13 -2.10 43.23
CA ILE A 77 -21.16 -0.79 43.89
C ILE A 77 -20.28 -0.86 45.13
N LYS A 78 -19.23 -0.01 45.20
CA LYS A 78 -18.40 0.16 46.38
C LYS A 78 -19.13 1.03 47.41
N THR A 79 -19.14 0.63 48.68
CA THR A 79 -19.70 1.39 49.80
C THR A 79 -18.81 1.24 51.02
N ASN A 80 -18.42 2.36 51.63
CA ASN A 80 -17.65 2.35 52.87
C ASN A 80 -18.57 2.60 54.05
N THR A 81 -18.42 1.81 55.11
CA THR A 81 -19.20 1.94 56.34
C THR A 81 -18.27 1.89 57.55
N LYS A 82 -18.79 2.16 58.76
CA LYS A 82 -18.06 1.91 60.01
C LYS A 82 -17.65 0.43 60.19
N LYS A 83 -18.30 -0.50 59.49
CA LYS A 83 -18.02 -1.94 59.51
C LYS A 83 -16.95 -2.36 58.49
N GLY A 84 -16.42 -1.43 57.70
CA GLY A 84 -15.44 -1.69 56.65
C GLY A 84 -15.94 -1.39 55.23
N GLY A 85 -15.14 -1.77 54.24
CA GLY A 85 -15.44 -1.59 52.81
C GLY A 85 -16.27 -2.74 52.25
N PHE A 86 -17.32 -2.41 51.51
CA PHE A 86 -18.22 -3.35 50.84
C PHE A 86 -18.21 -3.14 49.33
N TRP A 87 -18.27 -4.24 48.59
CA TRP A 87 -18.48 -4.25 47.14
C TRP A 87 -19.69 -5.14 46.88
N LEU A 88 -20.78 -4.51 46.46
CA LEU A 88 -22.10 -5.11 46.41
C LEU A 88 -22.49 -5.42 44.97
N ALA A 89 -22.80 -6.69 44.65
CA ALA A 89 -23.12 -7.12 43.30
C ALA A 89 -24.64 -7.05 43.02
N TYR A 90 -25.00 -6.47 41.88
CA TYR A 90 -26.37 -6.27 41.41
C TYR A 90 -26.50 -6.58 39.93
N ASP A 91 -27.74 -6.79 39.48
CA ASP A 91 -28.12 -6.73 38.06
C ASP A 91 -28.47 -5.28 37.69
N ARG A 92 -27.89 -4.76 36.60
CA ARG A 92 -28.21 -3.42 36.07
C ARG A 92 -29.66 -3.30 35.57
N THR A 93 -30.27 -4.40 35.16
CA THR A 93 -31.62 -4.45 34.59
C THR A 93 -32.71 -4.56 35.64
N ASP A 94 -32.35 -4.88 36.88
CA ASP A 94 -33.28 -4.98 38.00
C ASP A 94 -33.91 -3.60 38.28
N LYS A 95 -35.25 -3.51 38.12
CA LYS A 95 -36.03 -2.31 38.52
C LYS A 95 -35.88 -2.02 40.02
N ILE A 96 -35.76 -3.08 40.82
CA ILE A 96 -35.51 -3.02 42.26
C ILE A 96 -34.17 -3.74 42.50
N LYS A 97 -33.14 -2.97 42.86
CA LYS A 97 -31.77 -3.49 43.05
C LYS A 97 -31.77 -4.63 44.06
N THR A 98 -31.63 -5.85 43.56
CA THR A 98 -31.57 -7.06 44.38
C THR A 98 -30.11 -7.45 44.55
N LEU A 99 -29.64 -7.48 45.80
CA LEU A 99 -28.27 -7.87 46.11
C LEU A 99 -28.07 -9.35 45.77
N ARG A 100 -27.04 -9.67 44.98
CA ARG A 100 -26.74 -11.05 44.52
C ARG A 100 -25.55 -11.68 45.23
N GLY A 101 -24.73 -10.86 45.86
CA GLY A 101 -23.53 -11.26 46.60
C GLY A 101 -22.72 -10.04 47.00
N PHE A 102 -21.67 -10.25 47.77
CA PHE A 102 -20.82 -9.14 48.22
C PHE A 102 -19.38 -9.57 48.47
N ILE A 103 -18.49 -8.58 48.41
CA ILE A 103 -17.16 -8.64 49.04
C ILE A 103 -17.15 -7.66 50.21
N HIS A 104 -16.63 -8.08 51.36
CA HIS A 104 -16.53 -7.26 52.57
C HIS A 104 -15.13 -7.37 53.15
N PHE A 105 -14.41 -6.25 53.19
CA PHE A 105 -13.20 -6.12 54.00
C PHE A 105 -13.60 -5.68 55.40
N LYS A 106 -13.45 -6.56 56.38
CA LYS A 106 -13.69 -6.29 57.79
C LYS A 106 -12.37 -5.90 58.46
N PRO A 107 -12.14 -4.61 58.75
CA PRO A 107 -10.93 -4.16 59.43
C PRO A 107 -10.88 -4.72 60.85
N ARG A 108 -9.67 -4.93 61.36
CA ARG A 108 -9.50 -5.18 62.80
C ARG A 108 -9.73 -3.90 63.60
N VAL A 109 -10.16 -4.07 64.85
CA VAL A 109 -10.44 -2.94 65.77
C VAL A 109 -9.15 -2.25 66.20
N ASP A 110 -8.09 -3.03 66.43
CA ASP A 110 -6.77 -2.57 66.88
C ASP A 110 -5.88 -2.04 65.75
N ASN A 111 -6.07 -2.52 64.52
CA ASN A 111 -5.38 -2.04 63.33
C ASN A 111 -6.31 -2.06 62.11
N PRO A 112 -6.93 -0.92 61.74
CA PRO A 112 -7.87 -0.87 60.63
C PRO A 112 -7.22 -1.06 59.26
N GLY A 113 -5.89 -0.97 59.15
CA GLY A 113 -5.14 -1.22 57.92
C GLY A 113 -5.02 -2.72 57.57
N VAL A 114 -5.39 -3.61 58.48
CA VAL A 114 -5.41 -5.06 58.23
C VAL A 114 -6.75 -5.66 58.65
N GLY A 115 -7.15 -6.76 58.03
CA GLY A 115 -8.49 -7.29 58.24
C GLY A 115 -8.72 -8.70 57.72
N THR A 116 -10.00 -9.04 57.70
CA THR A 116 -10.52 -10.29 57.14
C THR A 116 -11.41 -9.97 55.95
N VAL A 117 -11.20 -10.67 54.84
CA VAL A 117 -12.00 -10.52 53.62
C VAL A 117 -13.06 -11.62 53.58
N TYR A 118 -14.30 -11.24 53.35
CA TYR A 118 -15.43 -12.12 53.10
C TYR A 118 -15.89 -11.95 51.66
N ILE A 119 -15.99 -13.03 50.89
CA ILE A 119 -16.48 -13.03 49.52
C ILE A 119 -17.66 -14.00 49.46
N CYS A 120 -18.86 -13.48 49.24
CA CYS A 120 -20.11 -14.22 49.40
C CYS A 120 -20.92 -14.24 48.10
N ASN A 121 -21.34 -15.44 47.71
CA ASN A 121 -22.34 -15.71 46.68
C ASN A 121 -23.63 -16.18 47.33
N PHE A 122 -24.72 -15.47 47.06
CA PHE A 122 -26.03 -15.86 47.58
C PHE A 122 -26.61 -17.03 46.82
N ASP A 123 -27.30 -17.91 47.56
CA ASP A 123 -28.04 -19.05 47.01
C ASP A 123 -27.17 -19.96 46.12
N ALA A 124 -25.87 -20.00 46.43
CA ALA A 124 -24.86 -20.82 45.79
C ALA A 124 -24.51 -22.02 46.66
N MET A 125 -23.96 -23.08 46.05
CA MET A 125 -23.58 -24.29 46.76
C MET A 125 -22.21 -24.79 46.34
N PHE A 126 -21.30 -24.96 47.30
CA PHE A 126 -20.02 -25.61 47.09
C PHE A 126 -20.14 -27.06 47.57
N ARG A 127 -20.14 -28.03 46.66
CA ARG A 127 -20.42 -29.44 46.96
C ARG A 127 -19.13 -30.15 47.37
N LYS A 128 -19.29 -31.25 48.12
CA LYS A 128 -18.18 -32.12 48.52
C LYS A 128 -17.34 -32.60 47.33
N ASP A 129 -17.97 -32.87 46.19
CA ASP A 129 -17.28 -33.38 45.00
C ASP A 129 -16.30 -32.37 44.39
N ASN A 130 -16.49 -31.06 44.64
CA ASN A 130 -15.56 -30.01 44.23
C ASN A 130 -14.20 -30.10 44.94
N LEU A 131 -14.08 -30.89 46.02
CA LEU A 131 -12.83 -31.13 46.74
C LEU A 131 -11.98 -32.26 46.13
N LYS A 132 -12.61 -33.29 45.53
CA LYS A 132 -11.93 -34.54 45.12
C LYS A 132 -11.47 -34.52 43.66
N PHE A 133 -12.37 -34.26 42.72
CA PHE A 133 -12.07 -34.21 41.29
C PHE A 133 -12.26 -32.78 40.81
N GLY A 134 -11.53 -32.35 39.77
CA GLY A 134 -11.71 -31.04 39.11
C GLY A 134 -13.06 -30.96 38.37
N ASN A 135 -14.15 -31.32 39.04
CA ASN A 135 -15.48 -31.33 38.48
C ASN A 135 -15.91 -29.87 38.34
N THR A 136 -16.05 -29.42 37.10
CA THR A 136 -16.52 -28.09 36.76
C THR A 136 -17.79 -28.19 35.95
N SER A 137 -18.79 -27.40 36.33
CA SER A 137 -19.98 -27.20 35.51
C SER A 137 -19.73 -26.23 34.35
N LYS A 138 -18.51 -25.67 34.24
CA LYS A 138 -18.13 -24.63 33.26
C LYS A 138 -17.40 -25.17 32.02
N ALA A 139 -17.23 -26.50 31.89
CA ALA A 139 -16.36 -27.07 30.86
C ALA A 139 -16.81 -26.73 29.42
N ASN A 140 -18.12 -26.56 29.21
CA ASN A 140 -18.74 -26.27 27.92
C ASN A 140 -19.30 -24.84 27.81
N ASP A 141 -19.14 -24.00 28.83
CA ASP A 141 -19.65 -22.63 28.83
C ASP A 141 -18.52 -21.64 28.51
N ASN A 142 -18.52 -21.14 27.27
CA ASN A 142 -17.53 -20.17 26.81
C ASN A 142 -17.76 -18.75 27.38
N THR A 143 -18.84 -18.53 28.13
CA THR A 143 -19.14 -17.23 28.76
C THR A 143 -18.60 -17.11 30.18
N LEU A 144 -18.09 -18.21 30.75
CA LEU A 144 -17.50 -18.28 32.08
C LEU A 144 -16.03 -18.66 32.00
N LEU A 145 -15.23 -18.15 32.94
CA LEU A 145 -13.82 -18.51 33.05
C LEU A 145 -13.63 -19.71 34.00
N GLY A 146 -12.76 -20.65 33.64
CA GLY A 146 -12.32 -21.75 34.52
C GLY A 146 -12.92 -23.13 34.26
N GLN A 147 -12.47 -23.74 33.16
CA GLN A 147 -12.93 -25.03 32.62
C GLN A 147 -12.39 -26.29 33.33
N HIS A 148 -11.64 -26.17 34.45
CA HIS A 148 -10.95 -27.31 35.08
C HIS A 148 -11.34 -27.58 36.54
N GLY A 149 -12.15 -26.72 37.18
CA GLY A 149 -12.72 -26.99 38.52
C GLY A 149 -11.73 -26.94 39.69
N GLU A 150 -10.49 -26.50 39.47
CA GLU A 150 -9.44 -26.47 40.50
C GLU A 150 -9.28 -25.11 41.21
N GLY A 151 -9.93 -24.05 40.71
CA GLY A 151 -9.68 -22.66 41.09
C GLY A 151 -9.76 -22.38 42.59
N ALA A 152 -10.75 -22.93 43.28
CA ALA A 152 -10.89 -22.75 44.73
C ALA A 152 -9.72 -23.40 45.52
N LYS A 153 -9.22 -24.54 45.06
CA LYS A 153 -8.11 -25.26 45.70
C LYS A 153 -6.77 -24.55 45.45
N THR A 154 -6.55 -24.05 44.23
CA THR A 154 -5.34 -23.30 43.88
C THR A 154 -5.29 -21.96 44.62
N ALA A 155 -6.42 -21.23 44.69
CA ALA A 155 -6.52 -20.02 45.49
C ALA A 155 -6.20 -20.30 46.98
N ALA A 156 -6.83 -21.32 47.57
CA ALA A 156 -6.55 -21.72 48.95
C ALA A 156 -5.06 -22.02 49.17
N GLN A 157 -4.43 -22.75 48.25
CA GLN A 157 -3.01 -23.05 48.34
C GLN A 157 -2.15 -21.78 48.29
N THR A 158 -2.44 -20.87 47.36
CA THR A 158 -1.70 -19.61 47.22
C THR A 158 -1.75 -18.76 48.49
N PHE A 159 -2.91 -18.61 49.12
CA PHE A 159 -3.04 -17.88 50.39
C PHE A 159 -2.31 -18.57 51.56
N ARG A 160 -2.28 -19.91 51.57
CA ARG A 160 -1.64 -20.73 52.62
C ARG A 160 -0.13 -20.90 52.46
N LYS A 161 0.45 -20.57 51.32
CA LYS A 161 1.90 -20.71 51.06
C LYS A 161 2.73 -19.68 51.84
N SER A 162 3.97 -20.05 52.14
CA SER A 162 4.97 -19.11 52.65
C SER A 162 5.42 -18.16 51.52
N PRO A 163 5.65 -16.86 51.79
CA PRO A 163 5.65 -16.17 53.08
C PRO A 163 4.29 -15.56 53.49
N PHE A 164 3.24 -15.76 52.71
CA PHE A 164 1.93 -15.10 52.88
C PHE A 164 1.19 -15.59 54.12
N ASN A 165 0.96 -16.91 54.23
CA ASN A 165 0.33 -17.56 55.39
C ASN A 165 -1.01 -16.94 55.85
N HIS A 166 -1.83 -16.42 54.94
CA HIS A 166 -3.21 -16.00 55.25
C HIS A 166 -4.07 -17.23 55.52
N SER A 167 -5.02 -17.17 56.46
CA SER A 167 -6.01 -18.24 56.58
C SER A 167 -6.95 -18.21 55.38
N PHE A 168 -7.48 -19.37 55.00
CA PHE A 168 -8.46 -19.50 53.93
C PHE A 168 -9.49 -20.55 54.33
N SER A 169 -10.77 -20.18 54.31
CA SER A 169 -11.86 -21.13 54.57
C SER A 169 -13.07 -20.87 53.71
N ILE A 170 -13.85 -21.91 53.44
CA ILE A 170 -15.13 -21.81 52.73
C ILE A 170 -16.25 -22.19 53.69
N ILE A 171 -17.28 -21.36 53.81
CA ILE A 171 -18.50 -21.62 54.56
C ILE A 171 -19.62 -21.91 53.56
N THR A 172 -20.28 -23.05 53.70
CA THR A 172 -21.37 -23.49 52.83
C THR A 172 -22.12 -24.66 53.48
N CYS A 173 -23.38 -24.92 53.12
CA CYS A 173 -24.12 -26.13 53.52
C CYS A 173 -24.04 -26.45 55.03
N SER A 174 -24.07 -25.44 55.89
CA SER A 174 -23.95 -25.57 57.35
C SER A 174 -22.62 -26.18 57.83
N VAL A 175 -21.58 -26.11 57.00
CA VAL A 175 -20.20 -26.51 57.33
C VAL A 175 -19.23 -25.36 57.09
N ARG A 176 -18.10 -25.42 57.78
CA ARG A 176 -16.94 -24.56 57.55
C ARG A 176 -15.75 -25.42 57.15
N ILE A 177 -15.09 -25.03 56.08
CA ILE A 177 -14.04 -25.79 55.43
C ILE A 177 -12.73 -24.99 55.44
N PRO A 178 -11.96 -24.98 56.55
CA PRO A 178 -10.62 -24.42 56.56
C PRO A 178 -9.63 -25.28 55.78
N PHE A 179 -8.79 -24.60 55.00
CA PHE A 179 -7.69 -25.19 54.25
C PHE A 179 -6.40 -25.01 55.04
N GLN A 180 -5.76 -26.11 55.42
CA GLN A 180 -4.61 -26.10 56.32
C GLN A 180 -3.56 -27.11 55.86
N TRP A 181 -2.29 -26.82 56.15
CA TRP A 181 -1.24 -27.82 56.00
C TRP A 181 -1.38 -28.87 57.10
N ASP A 182 -1.03 -30.11 56.82
CA ASP A 182 -0.94 -31.16 57.82
C ASP A 182 0.52 -31.53 58.15
N HIS A 183 0.71 -32.51 59.03
CA HIS A 183 2.05 -32.99 59.41
C HIS A 183 2.85 -33.59 58.24
N LYS A 184 2.19 -33.98 57.14
CA LYS A 184 2.82 -34.47 55.91
C LYS A 184 3.17 -33.32 54.96
N LYS A 185 2.94 -32.07 55.36
CA LYS A 185 3.11 -30.87 54.53
C LYS A 185 2.22 -30.89 53.28
N GLU A 186 1.07 -31.54 53.39
CA GLU A 186 0.03 -31.54 52.35
C GLU A 186 -1.07 -30.55 52.72
N LEU A 187 -1.58 -29.82 51.72
CA LEU A 187 -2.73 -28.95 51.94
C LEU A 187 -4.00 -29.80 51.97
N VAL A 188 -4.76 -29.70 53.05
CA VAL A 188 -5.96 -30.49 53.29
C VAL A 188 -7.14 -29.59 53.59
N ALA A 189 -8.34 -30.05 53.22
CA ALA A 189 -9.60 -29.43 53.60
C ALA A 189 -10.16 -30.15 54.83
N TRP A 190 -10.24 -29.44 55.95
CA TRP A 190 -10.97 -29.93 57.13
C TRP A 190 -12.41 -29.47 57.02
N ILE A 191 -13.38 -30.36 57.19
CA ILE A 191 -14.79 -30.01 57.18
C ILE A 191 -15.27 -30.04 58.62
N HIS A 192 -15.74 -28.91 59.13
CA HIS A 192 -16.33 -28.76 60.45
C HIS A 192 -17.81 -28.45 60.33
N ARG A 193 -18.67 -29.20 61.02
CA ARG A 193 -20.09 -28.85 61.11
C ARG A 193 -20.24 -27.62 62.02
N ILE A 194 -21.00 -26.63 61.55
CA ILE A 194 -21.34 -25.46 62.37
C ILE A 194 -22.30 -25.94 63.47
N PRO A 195 -22.11 -25.54 64.74
CA PRO A 195 -23.00 -25.95 65.82
C PRO A 195 -24.48 -25.61 65.53
N GLU A 196 -25.38 -26.54 65.84
CA GLU A 196 -26.81 -26.38 65.54
C GLU A 196 -27.42 -25.15 66.23
N LYS A 197 -26.91 -24.80 67.42
CA LYS A 197 -27.29 -23.58 68.13
C LYS A 197 -27.01 -22.31 67.30
N ASP A 198 -25.82 -22.21 66.72
CA ASP A 198 -25.41 -21.05 65.91
C ASP A 198 -26.24 -20.96 64.62
N LEU A 199 -26.55 -22.11 64.02
CA LEU A 199 -27.42 -22.21 62.85
C LEU A 199 -28.86 -21.83 63.18
N HIS A 200 -29.39 -22.28 64.31
CA HIS A 200 -30.73 -21.95 64.77
C HIS A 200 -30.88 -20.44 64.98
N ASP A 201 -29.95 -19.82 65.71
CA ASP A 201 -29.98 -18.39 65.99
C ASP A 201 -29.85 -17.56 64.71
N ALA A 202 -28.99 -17.98 63.78
CA ALA A 202 -28.84 -17.31 62.49
C ALA A 202 -30.08 -17.46 61.59
N LYS A 203 -30.69 -18.65 61.54
CA LYS A 203 -31.97 -18.89 60.84
C LYS A 203 -33.11 -18.07 61.44
N ALA A 204 -33.17 -17.95 62.77
CA ALA A 204 -34.18 -17.15 63.46
C ALA A 204 -34.07 -15.66 63.09
N ARG A 205 -32.85 -15.10 63.09
CA ARG A 205 -32.60 -13.71 62.65
C ARG A 205 -32.99 -13.48 61.19
N ALA A 206 -32.62 -14.43 60.31
CA ALA A 206 -32.97 -14.36 58.89
C ALA A 206 -34.50 -14.39 58.67
N ARG A 207 -35.21 -15.32 59.32
CA ARG A 207 -36.68 -15.43 59.25
C ARG A 207 -37.38 -14.16 59.72
N LEU A 208 -36.89 -13.56 60.81
CA LEU A 208 -37.44 -12.31 61.32
C LEU A 208 -37.29 -11.18 60.30
N ALA A 209 -36.08 -11.00 59.74
CA ALA A 209 -35.84 -9.98 58.71
C ALA A 209 -36.69 -10.21 57.44
N ASP A 210 -36.82 -11.47 57.01
CA ASP A 210 -37.64 -11.86 55.85
C ASP A 210 -39.14 -11.57 56.12
N SER A 211 -39.63 -11.85 57.34
CA SER A 211 -41.03 -11.57 57.73
C SER A 211 -41.35 -10.07 57.83
N GLU A 212 -40.36 -9.24 58.12
CA GLU A 212 -40.48 -7.77 58.14
C GLU A 212 -40.36 -7.15 56.74
N GLY A 213 -40.19 -7.96 55.69
CA GLY A 213 -40.01 -7.50 54.32
C GLY A 213 -38.71 -6.73 54.09
N LYS A 214 -37.70 -6.90 54.97
CA LYS A 214 -36.42 -6.21 54.84
C LYS A 214 -35.64 -6.80 53.65
N PRO A 215 -35.09 -5.96 52.75
CA PRO A 215 -34.26 -6.47 51.66
C PRO A 215 -33.02 -7.17 52.21
N ARG A 216 -32.55 -8.20 51.48
CA ARG A 216 -31.35 -8.97 51.86
C ARG A 216 -30.14 -8.06 51.96
N GLY A 217 -29.56 -7.96 53.17
CA GLY A 217 -28.35 -7.19 53.44
C GLY A 217 -27.05 -7.96 53.10
N PRO A 218 -25.87 -7.32 53.23
CA PRO A 218 -24.57 -7.95 52.99
C PRO A 218 -24.13 -8.81 54.18
N GLU A 219 -24.97 -9.77 54.55
CA GLU A 219 -24.71 -10.78 55.59
C GLU A 219 -24.93 -12.16 54.97
N TYR A 220 -23.98 -13.07 55.17
CA TYR A 220 -24.05 -14.42 54.61
C TYR A 220 -24.89 -15.34 55.51
N ARG A 221 -25.58 -16.29 54.87
CA ARG A 221 -26.37 -17.34 55.54
C ARG A 221 -25.64 -18.69 55.38
N PRO A 222 -24.99 -19.23 56.43
CA PRO A 222 -24.14 -20.42 56.31
C PRO A 222 -24.80 -21.69 55.74
N TRP A 223 -26.13 -21.77 55.76
CA TRP A 223 -26.91 -22.90 55.24
C TRP A 223 -27.41 -22.70 53.80
N GLN A 224 -27.27 -21.48 53.24
CA GLN A 224 -27.82 -21.07 51.94
C GLN A 224 -26.75 -20.55 50.97
N ASP A 225 -25.68 -19.97 51.50
CA ASP A 225 -24.69 -19.25 50.72
C ASP A 225 -23.34 -19.97 50.66
N VAL A 226 -22.51 -19.56 49.72
CA VAL A 226 -21.08 -19.88 49.71
C VAL A 226 -20.32 -18.62 50.09
N THR A 227 -19.52 -18.69 51.16
CA THR A 227 -18.67 -17.57 51.59
C THR A 227 -17.23 -18.02 51.74
N VAL A 228 -16.32 -17.39 51.00
CA VAL A 228 -14.89 -17.50 51.20
C VAL A 228 -14.46 -16.50 52.27
N VAL A 229 -13.65 -16.95 53.22
CA VAL A 229 -13.12 -16.11 54.31
C VAL A 229 -11.60 -16.19 54.30
N ILE A 230 -10.95 -15.03 54.24
CA ILE A 230 -9.49 -14.90 54.08
C ILE A 230 -8.92 -13.97 55.16
N GLY A 231 -7.85 -14.39 55.85
CA GLY A 231 -7.12 -13.53 56.79
C GLY A 231 -7.70 -13.45 58.21
N GLU A 232 -8.49 -14.43 58.64
CA GLU A 232 -8.78 -14.63 60.06
C GLU A 232 -7.53 -15.05 60.83
N SER A 233 -7.45 -14.65 62.10
CA SER A 233 -6.39 -15.04 63.02
C SER A 233 -6.64 -16.46 63.56
N VAL A 234 -5.88 -17.44 63.10
CA VAL A 234 -5.95 -18.82 63.57
C VAL A 234 -4.54 -19.39 63.70
N THR A 235 -4.36 -20.31 64.65
CA THR A 235 -3.09 -21.05 64.81
C THR A 235 -3.21 -22.39 64.08
N CYS A 236 -2.32 -22.65 63.14
CA CYS A 236 -2.32 -23.89 62.33
C CYS A 236 -0.94 -24.17 61.73
N PHE A 237 -0.75 -25.34 61.12
CA PHE A 237 0.50 -25.67 60.46
C PHE A 237 0.72 -24.80 59.21
N ALA A 238 1.94 -24.31 59.06
CA ALA A 238 2.49 -23.70 57.85
C ALA A 238 3.02 -24.78 56.90
N GLN A 239 3.34 -24.37 55.67
CA GLN A 239 3.96 -25.25 54.67
C GLN A 239 5.30 -25.86 55.14
N THR A 240 6.02 -25.15 56.02
CA THR A 240 7.26 -25.63 56.63
C THR A 240 7.04 -26.80 57.60
N GLY A 241 5.81 -27.00 58.07
CA GLY A 241 5.44 -27.95 59.13
C GLY A 241 5.41 -27.32 60.53
N GLU A 242 5.81 -26.05 60.66
CA GLU A 242 5.77 -25.32 61.92
C GLU A 242 4.36 -24.82 62.25
N THR A 243 4.06 -24.69 63.53
CA THR A 243 2.80 -24.06 63.98
C THR A 243 2.96 -22.55 63.93
N VAL A 244 2.14 -21.87 63.12
CA VAL A 244 2.19 -20.41 62.95
C VAL A 244 0.81 -19.80 63.17
N SER A 245 0.80 -18.54 63.61
CA SER A 245 -0.41 -17.70 63.57
C SER A 245 -0.57 -17.13 62.17
N THR A 246 -1.78 -17.23 61.61
CA THR A 246 -2.07 -16.73 60.27
C THR A 246 -2.08 -15.21 60.22
N ARG A 247 -1.72 -14.67 59.06
CA ARG A 247 -1.63 -13.22 58.86
C ARG A 247 -2.98 -12.65 58.42
N PRO A 248 -3.42 -11.51 58.97
CA PRO A 248 -4.54 -10.77 58.41
C PRO A 248 -4.17 -10.23 57.02
N VAL A 249 -5.19 -9.91 56.21
CA VAL A 249 -4.98 -9.32 54.88
C VAL A 249 -4.72 -7.82 55.04
N ASP A 250 -3.70 -7.30 54.37
CA ASP A 250 -3.44 -5.87 54.31
C ASP A 250 -4.46 -5.16 53.40
N LEU A 251 -5.00 -4.03 53.83
CA LEU A 251 -6.02 -3.29 53.08
C LEU A 251 -5.48 -2.78 51.74
N ALA A 252 -4.25 -2.25 51.71
CA ALA A 252 -3.66 -1.70 50.49
C ALA A 252 -3.38 -2.82 49.48
N GLU A 253 -2.83 -3.95 49.94
CA GLU A 253 -2.64 -5.14 49.10
C GLU A 253 -3.97 -5.66 48.55
N PHE A 254 -5.01 -5.69 49.38
CA PHE A 254 -6.34 -6.09 48.95
C PHE A 254 -6.93 -5.14 47.90
N GLU A 255 -6.86 -3.82 48.11
CA GLU A 255 -7.35 -2.84 47.14
C GLU A 255 -6.58 -2.91 45.81
N GLU A 256 -5.27 -3.16 45.83
CA GLU A 256 -4.47 -3.42 44.62
C GLU A 256 -4.95 -4.69 43.89
N CYS A 257 -5.30 -5.74 44.62
CA CYS A 257 -5.84 -6.97 44.02
C CYS A 257 -7.20 -6.74 43.34
N LEU A 258 -8.01 -5.80 43.85
CA LEU A 258 -9.29 -5.45 43.23
C LEU A 258 -9.13 -4.73 41.87
N GLU A 259 -7.99 -4.08 41.61
CA GLU A 259 -7.69 -3.44 40.32
C GLU A 259 -7.60 -4.44 39.15
N GLN A 260 -7.54 -5.75 39.45
CA GLN A 260 -7.57 -6.81 38.45
C GLN A 260 -8.96 -7.00 37.80
N SER A 261 -10.01 -6.32 38.29
CA SER A 261 -11.37 -6.46 37.77
C SER A 261 -11.98 -5.11 37.36
N LEU A 262 -12.41 -5.01 36.09
CA LEU A 262 -13.16 -3.85 35.58
C LEU A 262 -14.54 -3.72 36.22
N ASP A 263 -15.16 -4.82 36.66
CA ASP A 263 -16.49 -4.74 37.26
C ASP A 263 -16.45 -4.08 38.63
N ILE A 264 -15.34 -4.26 39.36
CA ILE A 264 -15.10 -3.67 40.67
C ILE A 264 -14.57 -2.23 40.54
N ASN A 265 -13.68 -2.00 39.57
CA ASN A 265 -13.11 -0.69 39.27
C ASN A 265 -13.47 -0.29 37.83
N PRO A 266 -14.71 0.19 37.60
CA PRO A 266 -15.17 0.51 36.25
C PRO A 266 -14.38 1.67 35.64
N PRO A 267 -14.04 1.63 34.33
CA PRO A 267 -13.45 2.76 33.64
C PRO A 267 -14.44 3.91 33.49
N SER A 268 -13.92 5.12 33.32
CA SER A 268 -14.72 6.32 33.09
C SER A 268 -15.23 6.47 31.65
N ASP A 269 -14.51 5.90 30.68
CA ASP A 269 -14.82 6.02 29.24
C ASP A 269 -14.73 4.65 28.54
N VAL A 270 -15.89 4.08 28.21
CA VAL A 270 -16.05 2.75 27.62
C VAL A 270 -17.03 2.79 26.45
N VAL A 271 -16.63 2.20 25.33
CA VAL A 271 -17.50 1.90 24.20
C VAL A 271 -17.74 0.39 24.16
N SER A 272 -18.93 -0.02 24.59
CA SER A 272 -19.31 -1.44 24.61
C SER A 272 -19.86 -1.90 23.28
N THR A 273 -19.40 -3.07 22.83
CA THR A 273 -19.86 -3.76 21.62
C THR A 273 -20.13 -5.23 21.91
N ASP A 274 -20.84 -5.91 21.01
CA ASP A 274 -21.07 -7.36 21.14
C ASP A 274 -19.76 -8.17 21.09
N SER A 275 -18.75 -7.66 20.40
CA SER A 275 -17.42 -8.29 20.28
C SER A 275 -16.54 -8.09 21.52
N GLY A 276 -16.88 -7.14 22.39
CA GLY A 276 -16.05 -6.70 23.52
C GLY A 276 -16.15 -5.20 23.78
N ASP A 277 -15.34 -4.68 24.69
CA ASP A 277 -15.31 -3.26 24.99
C ASP A 277 -14.01 -2.60 24.54
N LEU A 278 -14.12 -1.40 23.97
CA LEU A 278 -13.02 -0.47 23.80
C LEU A 278 -13.02 0.50 24.99
N ILE A 279 -11.92 0.54 25.74
CA ILE A 279 -11.77 1.39 26.92
C ILE A 279 -10.76 2.49 26.59
N ARG A 280 -11.21 3.74 26.67
CA ARG A 280 -10.44 4.94 26.30
C ARG A 280 -9.91 5.71 27.51
N ASP A 281 -10.23 5.25 28.70
CA ASP A 281 -9.70 5.79 29.95
C ASP A 281 -8.17 5.58 30.02
N PRO A 282 -7.36 6.65 30.06
CA PRO A 282 -5.91 6.56 30.04
C PRO A 282 -5.31 5.73 31.18
N LYS A 283 -6.01 5.60 32.32
CA LYS A 283 -5.56 4.76 33.45
C LYS A 283 -5.35 3.31 33.02
N TYR A 284 -6.10 2.85 32.02
CA TYR A 284 -6.10 1.45 31.60
C TYR A 284 -5.29 1.18 30.34
N ASN A 285 -4.66 2.18 29.72
CA ASN A 285 -3.90 2.01 28.48
C ASN A 285 -2.92 0.83 28.54
N ASN A 286 -2.74 0.15 27.39
CA ASN A 286 -1.88 -1.02 27.25
C ASN A 286 -2.28 -2.22 28.15
N GLN A 287 -3.56 -2.34 28.48
CA GLN A 287 -4.08 -3.47 29.25
C GLN A 287 -5.12 -4.24 28.45
N ILE A 288 -5.14 -5.56 28.67
CA ILE A 288 -6.15 -6.45 28.11
C ILE A 288 -6.85 -7.14 29.26
N PHE A 289 -8.16 -7.13 29.19
CA PHE A 289 -9.06 -7.83 30.08
C PHE A 289 -9.78 -8.93 29.29
N LEU A 290 -10.05 -10.03 29.97
CA LEU A 290 -10.89 -11.12 29.47
C LEU A 290 -12.01 -11.33 30.48
N HIS A 291 -13.26 -11.18 30.03
CA HIS A 291 -14.44 -11.20 30.91
C HIS A 291 -14.29 -10.29 32.13
N SER A 292 -13.88 -9.04 31.89
CA SER A 292 -13.57 -8.01 32.90
C SER A 292 -12.41 -8.34 33.85
N MET A 293 -11.66 -9.43 33.63
CA MET A 293 -10.50 -9.81 34.46
C MET A 293 -9.20 -9.52 33.72
N LYS A 294 -8.27 -8.82 34.37
CA LYS A 294 -6.99 -8.44 33.78
C LYS A 294 -6.16 -9.67 33.43
N LEU A 295 -5.52 -9.62 32.26
CA LEU A 295 -4.51 -10.61 31.86
C LEU A 295 -3.12 -10.16 32.36
N PRO A 296 -2.44 -10.94 33.23
CA PRO A 296 -1.18 -10.54 33.85
C PRO A 296 -0.06 -10.19 32.86
N HIS A 297 0.04 -10.92 31.76
CA HIS A 297 1.07 -10.69 30.74
C HIS A 297 0.52 -9.96 29.51
N GLY A 298 -0.74 -9.50 29.58
CA GLY A 298 -1.38 -8.74 28.52
C GLY A 298 -1.43 -9.49 27.19
N SER A 299 -1.00 -8.79 26.14
CA SER A 299 -0.98 -9.27 24.77
C SER A 299 0.22 -10.14 24.44
N LYS A 300 0.06 -11.00 23.43
CA LYS A 300 1.18 -11.71 22.80
C LYS A 300 1.93 -10.86 21.76
N SER A 301 1.41 -9.69 21.41
CA SER A 301 2.12 -8.72 20.59
C SER A 301 3.28 -8.13 21.40
N GLU A 302 4.46 -8.08 20.79
CA GLU A 302 5.62 -7.37 21.36
C GLU A 302 5.44 -5.84 21.35
N LYS A 303 4.37 -5.35 20.71
CA LYS A 303 4.02 -3.92 20.63
C LYS A 303 2.96 -3.54 21.67
N PRO A 304 3.04 -2.34 22.26
CA PRO A 304 2.03 -1.85 23.19
C PRO A 304 0.71 -1.52 22.48
N PHE A 305 -0.40 -1.54 23.22
CA PHE A 305 -1.67 -0.98 22.78
C PHE A 305 -1.78 0.48 23.19
N HIS A 306 -2.38 1.28 22.31
CA HIS A 306 -2.70 2.65 22.64
C HIS A 306 -3.96 2.76 23.51
N TYR A 307 -4.87 1.79 23.40
CA TYR A 307 -6.10 1.69 24.18
C TYR A 307 -6.16 0.41 25.02
N CYS A 308 -7.22 0.28 25.82
CA CYS A 308 -7.52 -0.91 26.59
C CYS A 308 -8.69 -1.69 25.97
N TYR A 309 -8.66 -3.01 26.10
CA TYR A 309 -9.66 -3.89 25.50
C TYR A 309 -10.17 -4.91 26.51
N ASN A 310 -11.49 -5.04 26.61
CA ASN A 310 -12.13 -6.16 27.30
C ASN A 310 -12.69 -7.15 26.27
N LEU A 311 -12.08 -8.32 26.20
CA LEU A 311 -12.46 -9.36 25.23
C LEU A 311 -13.46 -10.32 25.88
N ARG A 312 -14.58 -10.58 25.20
CA ARG A 312 -15.65 -11.47 25.70
C ARG A 312 -15.71 -12.83 24.99
N GLY A 313 -15.01 -12.99 23.87
CA GLY A 313 -15.02 -14.21 23.06
C GLY A 313 -13.67 -14.92 22.98
N ALA A 314 -12.67 -14.49 23.76
CA ALA A 314 -11.31 -14.98 23.64
C ALA A 314 -11.08 -16.25 24.47
N LYS A 315 -10.24 -17.16 23.97
CA LYS A 315 -9.75 -18.31 24.74
C LYS A 315 -8.38 -18.01 25.34
N THR A 316 -8.17 -18.44 26.58
CA THR A 316 -6.85 -18.39 27.24
C THR A 316 -6.14 -19.73 27.17
N GLY A 317 -4.82 -19.70 27.30
CA GLY A 317 -4.05 -20.91 27.60
C GLY A 317 -4.31 -21.43 29.02
N ARG A 318 -3.77 -22.61 29.36
CA ARG A 318 -3.96 -23.28 30.67
C ARG A 318 -3.66 -22.35 31.86
N ASP A 319 -2.62 -21.53 31.77
CA ASP A 319 -2.14 -20.67 32.86
C ASP A 319 -2.87 -19.31 32.93
N ARG A 320 -3.81 -19.03 32.00
CA ARG A 320 -4.63 -17.80 31.96
C ARG A 320 -3.85 -16.47 32.05
N GLY A 321 -2.55 -16.51 31.72
CA GLY A 321 -1.63 -15.37 31.78
C GLY A 321 -1.64 -14.52 30.50
N THR A 322 -1.90 -15.15 29.35
CA THR A 322 -2.01 -14.54 28.01
C THR A 322 -3.14 -15.19 27.21
N LEU A 323 -3.56 -14.53 26.14
CA LEU A 323 -4.42 -15.12 25.12
C LEU A 323 -3.71 -16.26 24.40
N ALA A 324 -4.48 -17.26 23.93
CA ALA A 324 -3.91 -18.41 23.25
C ALA A 324 -3.21 -18.02 21.94
N ASN A 325 -3.76 -17.05 21.19
CA ASN A 325 -3.33 -16.73 19.83
C ASN A 325 -3.34 -15.21 19.55
N ALA A 326 -2.20 -14.66 19.13
CA ALA A 326 -2.07 -13.24 18.76
C ALA A 326 -2.92 -12.84 17.54
N ASN A 327 -3.16 -13.76 16.61
CA ASN A 327 -4.01 -13.50 15.45
C ASN A 327 -5.50 -13.43 15.82
N GLU A 328 -5.95 -14.24 16.79
CA GLU A 328 -7.32 -14.15 17.32
C GLU A 328 -7.53 -12.84 18.10
N GLU A 329 -6.53 -12.44 18.88
CA GLU A 329 -6.51 -11.13 19.57
C GLU A 329 -6.71 -9.97 18.59
N ALA A 330 -5.87 -9.91 17.55
CA ALA A 330 -5.97 -8.88 16.51
C ALA A 330 -7.33 -8.90 15.80
N LYS A 331 -7.89 -10.08 15.54
CA LYS A 331 -9.21 -10.24 14.92
C LYS A 331 -10.34 -9.72 15.83
N MET A 332 -10.29 -10.00 17.13
CA MET A 332 -11.29 -9.49 18.07
C MET A 332 -11.20 -7.98 18.24
N ILE A 333 -10.00 -7.43 18.35
CA ILE A 333 -9.79 -5.97 18.42
C ILE A 333 -10.30 -5.30 17.15
N ALA A 334 -10.02 -5.87 15.96
CA ALA A 334 -10.59 -5.38 14.70
C ALA A 334 -12.12 -5.36 14.72
N ALA A 335 -12.75 -6.41 15.27
CA ALA A 335 -14.20 -6.51 15.37
C ALA A 335 -14.79 -5.49 16.36
N ILE A 336 -14.12 -5.21 17.48
CA ILE A 336 -14.51 -4.15 18.44
C ILE A 336 -14.47 -2.78 17.75
N TRP A 337 -13.35 -2.44 17.12
CA TRP A 337 -13.23 -1.17 16.38
C TRP A 337 -14.26 -1.06 15.27
N ALA A 338 -14.46 -2.13 14.49
CA ALA A 338 -15.44 -2.12 13.41
C ALA A 338 -16.86 -1.89 13.92
N ALA A 339 -17.30 -2.61 14.95
CA ALA A 339 -18.61 -2.43 15.54
C ALA A 339 -18.79 -1.00 16.08
N ALA A 340 -17.81 -0.50 16.84
CA ALA A 340 -17.86 0.82 17.44
C ALA A 340 -17.91 1.95 16.40
N LEU A 341 -17.08 1.88 15.36
CA LEU A 341 -17.02 2.89 14.29
C LEU A 341 -18.27 2.88 13.40
N LEU A 342 -18.82 1.70 13.10
CA LEU A 342 -20.02 1.60 12.29
C LEU A 342 -21.25 2.16 13.01
N GLU A 343 -21.39 1.91 14.32
CA GLU A 343 -22.46 2.51 15.13
C GLU A 343 -22.29 4.03 15.30
N GLU A 344 -21.05 4.51 15.51
CA GLU A 344 -20.79 5.95 15.57
C GLU A 344 -21.18 6.66 14.27
N ASN A 345 -20.79 6.09 13.13
CA ASN A 345 -21.10 6.62 11.81
C ASN A 345 -22.61 6.66 11.54
N LYS A 346 -23.37 5.62 11.96
CA LYS A 346 -24.85 5.64 11.89
C LYS A 346 -25.47 6.79 12.69
N SER A 347 -24.83 7.14 13.81
CA SER A 347 -25.28 8.21 14.70
C SER A 347 -24.84 9.61 14.23
N GLY A 348 -24.08 9.72 13.13
CA GLY A 348 -23.57 10.99 12.58
C GLY A 348 -22.44 11.63 13.39
N LYS A 349 -21.92 10.93 14.41
CA LYS A 349 -20.75 11.38 15.20
C LYS A 349 -19.46 10.91 14.52
N ASN A 350 -18.34 11.55 14.83
CA ASN A 350 -17.03 11.22 14.24
C ASN A 350 -15.86 11.29 15.26
N GLU A 351 -16.15 11.31 16.56
CA GLU A 351 -15.11 11.49 17.58
C GLU A 351 -14.21 10.26 17.71
N LEU A 352 -14.81 9.07 17.68
CA LEU A 352 -14.11 7.80 17.69
C LEU A 352 -13.40 7.55 16.37
N LEU A 353 -14.04 7.86 15.24
CA LEU A 353 -13.41 7.78 13.92
C LEU A 353 -12.17 8.68 13.84
N LYS A 354 -12.25 9.91 14.33
CA LYS A 354 -11.11 10.82 14.40
C LYS A 354 -9.93 10.20 15.17
N ARG A 355 -10.20 9.68 16.37
CA ARG A 355 -9.18 9.03 17.22
C ARG A 355 -8.58 7.78 16.56
N TYR A 356 -9.40 7.00 15.85
CA TYR A 356 -8.90 5.84 15.13
C TYR A 356 -8.00 6.24 13.96
N VAL A 357 -8.37 7.28 13.21
CA VAL A 357 -7.51 7.82 12.14
C VAL A 357 -6.20 8.37 12.70
N GLU A 358 -6.22 9.04 13.85
CA GLU A 358 -5.00 9.49 14.55
C GLU A 358 -4.11 8.31 14.94
N LEU A 359 -4.69 7.23 15.50
CA LEU A 359 -3.99 5.99 15.81
C LEU A 359 -3.32 5.38 14.57
N LEU A 360 -4.08 5.23 13.47
CA LEU A 360 -3.57 4.63 12.24
C LEU A 360 -2.54 5.50 11.52
N ARG A 361 -2.57 6.82 11.69
CA ARG A 361 -1.62 7.73 11.04
C ARG A 361 -0.33 7.93 11.84
N GLY A 362 -0.42 7.92 13.17
CA GLY A 362 0.72 8.21 14.04
C GLY A 362 1.42 6.97 14.59
N HIS A 363 0.75 5.82 14.60
CA HIS A 363 1.21 4.64 15.33
C HIS A 363 0.98 3.32 14.60
N PHE A 364 0.89 3.32 13.26
CA PHE A 364 0.56 2.09 12.52
C PHE A 364 1.59 0.99 12.79
N ASP A 365 2.88 1.33 12.69
CA ASP A 365 3.95 0.35 12.87
C ASP A 365 4.39 0.19 14.34
N THR A 366 3.93 1.05 15.25
CA THR A 366 4.38 1.05 16.67
C THR A 366 3.33 0.52 17.65
N ALA A 367 2.05 0.59 17.31
CA ALA A 367 0.96 0.13 18.18
C ALA A 367 0.34 -1.18 17.69
N ALA A 368 0.06 -2.09 18.62
CA ALA A 368 -0.52 -3.40 18.31
C ALA A 368 -1.96 -3.28 17.79
N ASP A 369 -2.74 -2.33 18.31
CA ASP A 369 -4.11 -2.04 17.86
C ASP A 369 -4.20 -1.37 16.48
N ALA A 370 -3.08 -1.07 15.85
CA ALA A 370 -3.00 -0.67 14.45
C ALA A 370 -2.28 -1.74 13.60
N GLY A 371 -1.00 -1.97 13.89
CA GLY A 371 -0.12 -2.78 13.05
C GLY A 371 -0.39 -4.28 13.06
N SER A 372 -1.00 -4.82 14.11
CA SER A 372 -1.40 -6.23 14.16
C SER A 372 -2.85 -6.42 13.67
N VAL A 373 -3.68 -5.40 13.81
CA VAL A 373 -5.14 -5.42 13.56
C VAL A 373 -5.49 -5.26 12.08
N TRP A 374 -4.67 -4.55 11.30
CA TRP A 374 -5.04 -4.16 9.93
C TRP A 374 -5.43 -5.32 9.00
N LYS A 375 -4.83 -6.51 9.18
CA LYS A 375 -5.12 -7.71 8.37
C LYS A 375 -6.58 -8.17 8.51
N HIS A 376 -7.25 -7.77 9.59
CA HIS A 376 -8.62 -8.14 9.92
C HIS A 376 -9.59 -6.97 9.76
N MET A 377 -9.13 -5.79 9.29
CA MET A 377 -10.02 -4.68 9.03
C MET A 377 -10.94 -5.00 7.86
N ASN A 378 -12.25 -4.80 8.07
CA ASN A 378 -13.21 -4.96 6.99
C ASN A 378 -13.17 -3.76 6.03
N THR A 379 -13.60 -3.98 4.78
CA THR A 379 -13.59 -2.95 3.72
C THR A 379 -14.45 -1.73 4.07
N ALA A 380 -15.52 -1.92 4.85
CA ALA A 380 -16.40 -0.82 5.28
C ALA A 380 -15.68 0.18 6.19
N VAL A 381 -14.94 -0.31 7.20
CA VAL A 381 -14.14 0.53 8.11
C VAL A 381 -13.02 1.22 7.34
N VAL A 382 -12.32 0.51 6.44
CA VAL A 382 -11.26 1.11 5.62
C VAL A 382 -11.83 2.23 4.74
N SER A 383 -13.02 2.03 4.16
CA SER A 383 -13.72 3.05 3.37
C SER A 383 -14.16 4.25 4.21
N LEU A 384 -14.60 4.03 5.46
CA LEU A 384 -14.93 5.10 6.40
C LEU A 384 -13.70 5.93 6.78
N VAL A 385 -12.59 5.27 7.13
CA VAL A 385 -11.29 5.90 7.41
C VAL A 385 -10.85 6.75 6.23
N TRP A 386 -10.87 6.18 5.02
CA TRP A 386 -10.48 6.91 3.81
C TRP A 386 -11.38 8.12 3.53
N SER A 387 -12.70 7.94 3.66
CA SER A 387 -13.67 9.01 3.46
C SER A 387 -13.47 10.13 4.47
N PHE A 388 -13.21 9.81 5.73
CA PHE A 388 -12.92 10.79 6.77
C PHE A 388 -11.62 11.53 6.50
N MET A 389 -10.53 10.81 6.15
CA MET A 389 -9.26 11.43 5.76
C MET A 389 -9.45 12.42 4.61
N ARG A 390 -10.26 12.06 3.61
CA ARG A 390 -10.58 12.96 2.49
C ARG A 390 -11.45 14.15 2.89
N LYS A 391 -12.39 13.99 3.83
CA LYS A 391 -13.34 15.02 4.28
C LYS A 391 -12.78 16.03 5.27
N VAL A 392 -11.96 15.60 6.23
CA VAL A 392 -11.21 16.54 7.10
C VAL A 392 -10.36 17.50 6.26
N GLU A 393 -10.02 17.03 5.08
CA GLU A 393 -9.23 17.69 4.05
C GLU A 393 -10.10 18.09 2.84
N GLU A 394 -11.44 18.08 2.93
CA GLU A 394 -12.31 18.61 1.88
C GLU A 394 -12.18 20.13 1.84
N GLY A 395 -11.42 20.60 0.85
CA GLY A 395 -10.94 21.97 0.71
C GLY A 395 -9.42 22.09 0.72
N SER A 396 -8.69 21.07 1.20
CA SER A 396 -7.24 20.99 1.05
C SER A 396 -6.88 20.21 -0.21
N ASP A 397 -5.97 20.76 -0.99
CA ASP A 397 -5.52 20.15 -2.24
C ASP A 397 -4.58 18.96 -1.99
N THR A 398 -4.84 18.14 -0.97
CA THR A 398 -3.91 17.11 -0.51
C THR A 398 -3.91 15.89 -1.42
N PHE A 399 -2.75 15.26 -1.56
CA PHE A 399 -2.56 13.95 -2.14
C PHE A 399 -1.75 13.09 -1.18
N TYR A 400 -2.37 12.01 -0.71
CA TYR A 400 -1.68 11.05 0.15
C TYR A 400 -0.76 10.15 -0.67
N TYR A 401 0.43 9.87 -0.17
CA TYR A 401 1.40 8.98 -0.82
C TYR A 401 2.24 8.22 0.21
N CYS A 402 2.93 7.16 -0.23
CA CYS A 402 3.85 6.42 0.62
C CYS A 402 5.30 6.63 0.16
N PRO A 403 6.15 7.35 0.94
CA PRO A 403 7.55 7.59 0.60
C PRO A 403 8.39 6.32 0.45
N TYR A 404 7.98 5.22 1.09
CA TYR A 404 8.69 3.94 1.02
C TYR A 404 8.76 3.37 -0.41
N TYR A 405 7.69 3.56 -1.20
CA TYR A 405 7.60 3.01 -2.56
C TYR A 405 8.12 3.98 -3.63
N ASP A 406 8.08 5.28 -3.38
CA ASP A 406 8.50 6.30 -4.34
C ASP A 406 8.99 7.54 -3.57
N SER A 407 10.32 7.66 -3.45
CA SER A 407 10.95 8.80 -2.79
C SER A 407 10.80 10.11 -3.57
N GLY A 408 10.56 10.05 -4.88
CA GLY A 408 10.30 11.19 -5.76
C GLY A 408 8.82 11.58 -5.85
N ALA A 409 7.92 10.83 -5.20
CA ALA A 409 6.48 11.04 -5.25
C ALA A 409 6.07 12.46 -4.85
N SER A 410 6.72 13.04 -3.84
CA SER A 410 6.39 14.39 -3.37
C SER A 410 6.55 15.43 -4.46
N GLU A 411 7.59 15.34 -5.28
CA GLU A 411 7.86 16.28 -6.37
C GLU A 411 6.84 16.12 -7.51
N VAL A 412 6.50 14.89 -7.87
CA VAL A 412 5.45 14.58 -8.85
C VAL A 412 4.11 15.18 -8.40
N ILE A 413 3.77 15.02 -7.12
CA ILE A 413 2.51 15.53 -6.57
C ILE A 413 2.46 17.06 -6.65
N THR A 414 3.51 17.75 -6.22
CA THR A 414 3.52 19.21 -6.18
C THR A 414 3.63 19.83 -7.57
N GLN A 415 4.55 19.35 -8.41
CA GLN A 415 4.82 19.95 -9.72
C GLN A 415 3.84 19.52 -10.80
N GLN A 416 3.38 18.26 -10.80
CA GLN A 416 2.56 17.71 -11.89
C GLN A 416 1.08 17.66 -11.54
N LEU A 417 0.74 17.23 -10.31
CA LEU A 417 -0.66 17.16 -9.87
C LEU A 417 -1.17 18.48 -9.29
N GLY A 418 -0.26 19.40 -8.94
CA GLY A 418 -0.56 20.69 -8.33
C GLY A 418 -1.01 20.60 -6.88
N LYS A 419 -0.80 19.44 -6.23
CA LYS A 419 -1.38 19.08 -4.94
C LYS A 419 -0.38 19.21 -3.78
N LYS A 420 -0.88 19.30 -2.55
CA LYS A 420 -0.06 19.18 -1.33
C LYS A 420 0.27 17.71 -1.08
N ALA A 421 1.55 17.36 -1.06
CA ALA A 421 1.99 16.00 -0.75
C ALA A 421 1.88 15.71 0.74
N GLN A 422 1.20 14.62 1.11
CA GLN A 422 1.07 14.17 2.50
C GLN A 422 1.52 12.71 2.63
N PRO A 423 2.62 12.43 3.35
CA PRO A 423 3.10 11.06 3.51
C PRO A 423 2.16 10.25 4.43
N LEU A 424 2.04 8.96 4.11
CA LEU A 424 1.44 7.91 4.94
C LEU A 424 2.48 6.83 5.24
N GLU A 425 2.35 6.22 6.43
CA GLU A 425 3.09 5.02 6.78
C GLU A 425 2.75 3.87 5.82
N ARG A 426 3.73 2.98 5.59
CA ARG A 426 3.64 1.89 4.62
C ARG A 426 2.41 1.00 4.88
N GLY A 427 2.21 0.61 6.13
CA GLY A 427 1.12 -0.30 6.47
C GLY A 427 -0.27 0.28 6.18
N LEU A 428 -0.52 1.55 6.51
CA LEU A 428 -1.78 2.21 6.18
C LEU A 428 -1.96 2.38 4.67
N TRP A 429 -0.89 2.70 3.95
CA TRP A 429 -0.91 2.75 2.48
C TRP A 429 -1.31 1.42 1.87
N ASP A 430 -0.72 0.32 2.32
CA ASP A 430 -0.99 -1.02 1.81
C ASP A 430 -2.45 -1.42 2.05
N VAL A 431 -3.01 -1.12 3.23
CA VAL A 431 -4.43 -1.33 3.54
C VAL A 431 -5.33 -0.61 2.53
N LEU A 432 -5.09 0.68 2.30
CA LEU A 432 -5.89 1.51 1.38
C LEU A 432 -5.72 1.07 -0.08
N LYS A 433 -4.51 0.66 -0.46
CA LYS A 433 -4.17 0.22 -1.82
C LYS A 433 -4.80 -1.13 -2.16
N ASN A 434 -4.84 -2.06 -1.20
CA ASN A 434 -5.43 -3.39 -1.35
C ASN A 434 -6.94 -3.36 -1.62
N VAL A 435 -7.64 -2.32 -1.14
CA VAL A 435 -9.07 -2.09 -1.44
C VAL A 435 -9.29 -1.07 -2.56
N HIS A 436 -8.24 -0.75 -3.33
CA HIS A 436 -8.27 0.16 -4.49
C HIS A 436 -8.77 1.60 -4.18
N LEU A 437 -8.61 2.06 -2.93
CA LEU A 437 -9.06 3.40 -2.53
C LEU A 437 -8.03 4.51 -2.83
N CYS A 438 -6.74 4.17 -2.92
CA CYS A 438 -5.67 5.11 -3.27
C CYS A 438 -4.93 4.73 -4.56
N ARG A 439 -4.32 5.75 -5.19
CA ARG A 439 -3.46 5.63 -6.37
C ARG A 439 -2.11 6.26 -6.08
N SER A 440 -1.04 5.71 -6.64
CA SER A 440 0.26 6.37 -6.64
C SER A 440 0.19 7.67 -7.47
N PRO A 441 1.11 8.62 -7.27
CA PRO A 441 1.13 9.85 -8.06
C PRO A 441 1.20 9.58 -9.56
N ARG A 442 2.03 8.62 -9.98
CA ARG A 442 2.18 8.24 -11.39
C ARG A 442 0.92 7.59 -11.96
N GLU A 443 0.23 6.75 -11.19
CA GLU A 443 -1.07 6.18 -11.59
C GLU A 443 -2.13 7.27 -11.75
N GLU A 444 -2.16 8.26 -10.87
CA GLU A 444 -3.08 9.39 -10.99
C GLU A 444 -2.73 10.27 -12.20
N CYS A 445 -1.45 10.55 -12.47
CA CYS A 445 -1.02 11.25 -13.68
C CYS A 445 -1.50 10.52 -14.94
N ARG A 446 -1.27 9.20 -15.06
CA ARG A 446 -1.73 8.40 -16.22
C ARG A 446 -3.25 8.42 -16.37
N ARG A 447 -3.98 8.34 -15.26
CA ARG A 447 -5.44 8.41 -15.26
C ARG A 447 -5.95 9.77 -15.72
N ARG A 448 -5.31 10.87 -15.32
CA ARG A 448 -5.66 12.23 -15.79
C ARG A 448 -5.28 12.42 -17.25
N PHE A 449 -4.12 11.92 -17.66
CA PHE A 449 -3.65 11.95 -19.04
C PHE A 449 -4.61 11.23 -20.00
N GLY A 450 -5.09 10.04 -19.63
CA GLY A 450 -6.09 9.30 -20.39
C GLY A 450 -7.46 9.98 -20.51
N LYS A 451 -7.78 10.89 -19.57
CA LYS A 451 -9.01 11.69 -19.55
C LYS A 451 -8.80 13.14 -19.99
N ALA A 452 -7.60 13.48 -20.45
CA ALA A 452 -7.29 14.83 -20.90
C ALA A 452 -8.12 15.19 -22.13
N GLU A 453 -8.39 16.48 -22.30
CA GLU A 453 -9.14 16.99 -23.43
C GLU A 453 -8.41 16.67 -24.73
N ARG A 454 -9.14 16.09 -25.69
CA ARG A 454 -8.61 15.84 -27.03
C ARG A 454 -8.48 17.17 -27.74
N VAL A 455 -7.32 17.38 -28.35
CA VAL A 455 -7.07 18.53 -29.20
C VAL A 455 -7.14 18.05 -30.64
N GLU A 456 -7.54 18.90 -31.56
CA GLU A 456 -7.31 18.60 -32.98
C GLU A 456 -5.82 18.69 -33.28
N PHE A 457 -5.37 17.95 -34.30
CA PHE A 457 -4.01 18.16 -34.79
C PHE A 457 -3.88 19.61 -35.22
N GLY A 458 -2.88 20.33 -34.70
CA GLY A 458 -2.71 21.74 -35.04
C GLY A 458 -2.63 21.94 -36.55
N ASP A 459 -3.24 23.03 -37.03
CA ASP A 459 -3.25 23.37 -38.47
C ASP A 459 -1.87 23.81 -38.99
N THR A 460 -0.84 23.83 -38.14
CA THR A 460 0.51 24.22 -38.56
C THR A 460 1.13 23.15 -39.45
N ASP A 461 1.91 23.59 -40.44
CA ASP A 461 2.63 22.70 -41.34
C ASP A 461 3.55 21.76 -40.54
N PHE A 462 4.19 22.27 -39.47
CA PHE A 462 5.00 21.44 -38.58
C PHE A 462 4.23 20.24 -38.00
N ALA A 463 3.07 20.47 -37.39
CA ALA A 463 2.29 19.41 -36.76
C ALA A 463 1.82 18.36 -37.78
N GLN A 464 1.36 18.80 -38.95
CA GLN A 464 0.94 17.91 -40.03
C GLN A 464 2.08 17.02 -40.52
N GLN A 465 3.30 17.58 -40.67
CA GLN A 465 4.46 16.84 -41.12
C GLN A 465 4.98 15.85 -40.07
N VAL A 466 4.96 16.20 -38.78
CA VAL A 466 5.25 15.25 -37.69
C VAL A 466 4.27 14.07 -37.73
N VAL A 467 2.98 14.34 -37.88
CA VAL A 467 1.94 13.31 -37.94
C VAL A 467 2.10 12.42 -39.17
N LYS A 468 2.40 12.98 -40.34
CA LYS A 468 2.72 12.21 -41.54
C LYS A 468 3.92 11.29 -41.30
N GLY A 469 4.98 11.80 -40.67
CA GLY A 469 6.17 11.04 -40.32
C GLY A 469 5.88 9.88 -39.35
N VAL A 470 5.12 10.14 -38.27
CA VAL A 470 4.71 9.10 -37.30
C VAL A 470 3.85 8.03 -37.97
N ASN A 471 2.89 8.44 -38.80
CA ASN A 471 2.05 7.51 -39.54
C ASN A 471 2.84 6.66 -40.53
N ALA A 472 3.85 7.22 -41.20
CA ALA A 472 4.76 6.45 -42.05
C ALA A 472 5.60 5.48 -41.21
N LEU A 473 6.10 5.93 -40.05
CA LEU A 473 6.84 5.09 -39.09
C LEU A 473 6.02 3.88 -38.63
N PHE A 474 4.72 4.06 -38.38
CA PHE A 474 3.84 2.97 -37.94
C PHE A 474 3.71 1.85 -38.97
N THR A 475 4.04 2.09 -40.24
CA THR A 475 4.07 1.04 -41.26
C THR A 475 5.30 0.13 -41.20
N LEU A 476 6.37 0.54 -40.50
CA LEU A 476 7.62 -0.21 -40.41
C LEU A 476 7.50 -1.46 -39.52
N ASN A 477 6.50 -1.50 -38.64
CA ASN A 477 6.25 -2.63 -37.76
C ASN A 477 4.76 -3.01 -37.80
N PRO A 478 4.42 -4.28 -38.10
CA PRO A 478 3.03 -4.73 -38.13
C PRO A 478 2.23 -4.39 -36.87
N SER A 479 2.88 -4.37 -35.70
CA SER A 479 2.25 -4.07 -34.40
C SER A 479 1.78 -2.62 -34.25
N LEU A 480 2.30 -1.71 -35.08
CA LEU A 480 1.92 -0.30 -35.12
C LEU A 480 0.94 0.03 -36.26
N SER A 481 0.80 -0.86 -37.25
CA SER A 481 0.17 -0.54 -38.54
C SER A 481 -1.30 -0.16 -38.47
N ASP A 482 -2.03 -0.64 -37.46
CA ASP A 482 -3.44 -0.35 -37.19
C ASP A 482 -3.66 0.71 -36.09
N LYS A 483 -2.57 1.23 -35.51
CA LYS A 483 -2.64 2.14 -34.36
C LYS A 483 -2.84 3.57 -34.82
N ILE A 484 -3.61 4.31 -34.04
CA ILE A 484 -3.84 5.74 -34.25
C ILE A 484 -3.26 6.55 -33.10
N VAL A 485 -2.86 7.76 -33.44
CA VAL A 485 -2.35 8.76 -32.51
C VAL A 485 -3.46 9.75 -32.21
N VAL A 486 -3.65 10.09 -30.93
CA VAL A 486 -4.65 11.05 -30.45
C VAL A 486 -3.95 12.09 -29.60
N PRO A 487 -3.86 13.35 -30.05
CA PRO A 487 -3.26 14.42 -29.26
C PRO A 487 -4.22 14.88 -28.16
N VAL A 488 -3.66 15.15 -26.98
CA VAL A 488 -4.38 15.65 -25.82
C VAL A 488 -3.65 16.80 -25.17
N SER A 489 -4.41 17.74 -24.61
CA SER A 489 -3.85 18.84 -23.84
C SER A 489 -3.61 18.39 -22.40
N ALA A 490 -2.40 17.89 -22.16
CA ALA A 490 -2.05 17.22 -20.92
C ALA A 490 -1.45 18.11 -19.83
N ARG A 491 -1.42 19.44 -20.01
CA ARG A 491 -0.76 20.40 -19.09
C ARG A 491 0.63 19.88 -18.65
N ASN A 492 0.99 20.07 -17.37
CA ASN A 492 2.27 19.65 -16.79
C ASN A 492 2.24 18.24 -16.16
N LEU A 493 1.42 17.30 -16.65
CA LEU A 493 1.31 15.95 -16.08
C LEU A 493 2.58 15.08 -16.22
N GLY A 494 3.65 15.58 -16.82
CA GLY A 494 4.93 14.88 -16.97
C GLY A 494 4.90 13.64 -17.89
N ILE A 495 3.74 13.34 -18.49
CA ILE A 495 3.53 12.22 -19.41
C ILE A 495 3.54 12.78 -20.84
N LYS A 496 4.37 12.14 -21.67
CA LYS A 496 4.54 12.50 -23.08
C LYS A 496 3.66 11.64 -23.98
N ILE A 497 3.65 10.32 -23.75
CA ILE A 497 2.86 9.35 -24.50
C ILE A 497 2.33 8.28 -23.52
N ASP A 498 1.13 7.78 -23.79
CA ASP A 498 0.57 6.58 -23.15
C ASP A 498 -0.21 5.75 -24.18
N TYR A 499 -0.47 4.48 -23.90
CA TYR A 499 -1.26 3.60 -24.76
C TYR A 499 -2.52 3.12 -24.04
N GLN A 500 -3.69 3.58 -24.50
CA GLN A 500 -4.99 3.29 -23.88
C GLN A 500 -6.06 3.05 -24.96
N ASP A 501 -6.96 2.09 -24.71
CA ASP A 501 -8.10 1.77 -25.59
C ASP A 501 -7.71 1.55 -27.06
N GLY A 502 -6.55 0.93 -27.30
CA GLY A 502 -6.05 0.63 -28.63
C GLY A 502 -5.33 1.79 -29.34
N ARG A 503 -5.12 2.93 -28.66
CA ARG A 503 -4.64 4.19 -29.26
C ARG A 503 -3.44 4.74 -28.49
N PHE A 504 -2.54 5.43 -29.21
CA PHE A 504 -1.48 6.22 -28.59
C PHE A 504 -2.02 7.61 -28.26
N ILE A 505 -2.12 7.90 -26.96
CA ILE A 505 -2.46 9.23 -26.47
C ILE A 505 -1.15 10.00 -26.34
N ILE A 506 -1.03 11.15 -27.03
CA ILE A 506 0.20 11.95 -27.05
C ILE A 506 -0.04 13.36 -26.52
N ASN A 507 0.93 13.89 -25.80
CA ASN A 507 0.92 15.28 -25.36
C ASN A 507 1.04 16.21 -26.56
N ASP A 508 0.12 17.15 -26.73
CA ASP A 508 0.07 18.12 -27.83
C ASP A 508 1.39 18.89 -28.02
N ARG A 509 2.16 19.13 -26.95
CA ARG A 509 3.50 19.76 -27.02
C ARG A 509 4.48 18.99 -27.91
N LEU A 510 4.34 17.67 -28.07
CA LEU A 510 5.18 16.91 -29.00
C LEU A 510 4.88 17.18 -30.48
N LEU A 511 3.79 17.89 -30.76
CA LEU A 511 3.38 18.28 -32.11
C LEU A 511 3.60 19.77 -32.39
N THR A 512 4.05 20.55 -31.40
CA THR A 512 4.39 21.96 -31.60
C THR A 512 5.87 22.13 -31.91
N TYR A 513 6.20 23.20 -32.63
CA TYR A 513 7.58 23.55 -32.93
C TYR A 513 8.36 23.77 -31.64
N GLU A 514 7.83 24.55 -30.70
CA GLU A 514 8.48 24.86 -29.43
C GLU A 514 8.71 23.61 -28.58
N GLY A 515 7.68 22.77 -28.42
CA GLY A 515 7.75 21.61 -27.54
C GLY A 515 8.59 20.45 -28.09
N SER A 516 8.65 20.30 -29.42
CA SER A 516 9.54 19.30 -30.05
C SER A 516 11.02 19.65 -29.88
N HIS A 517 11.35 20.94 -29.86
CA HIS A 517 12.71 21.45 -29.69
C HIS A 517 13.08 21.74 -28.23
N GLU A 518 12.15 21.59 -27.28
CA GLU A 518 12.44 21.78 -25.86
C GLU A 518 13.45 20.72 -25.39
N GLY A 519 14.61 21.19 -24.91
CA GLY A 519 15.71 20.36 -24.42
C GLY A 519 16.38 19.49 -25.49
N THR A 520 16.19 19.77 -26.78
CA THR A 520 16.74 18.98 -27.89
C THR A 520 17.50 19.87 -28.87
N PHE A 521 18.72 19.47 -29.23
CA PHE A 521 19.49 20.18 -30.27
C PHE A 521 18.93 19.85 -31.66
N CYS A 522 18.72 20.89 -32.48
CA CYS A 522 18.32 20.77 -33.87
C CYS A 522 19.07 21.78 -34.74
N GLU A 523 20.01 21.28 -35.54
CA GLU A 523 20.81 22.07 -36.47
C GLU A 523 19.97 23.00 -37.36
N ALA A 524 18.87 22.49 -37.92
CA ALA A 524 17.99 23.26 -38.79
C ALA A 524 17.24 24.41 -38.07
N LYS A 525 17.14 24.36 -36.73
CA LYS A 525 16.62 25.46 -35.90
C LYS A 525 17.70 26.50 -35.61
N GLU A 526 18.92 26.07 -35.30
CA GLU A 526 20.07 26.96 -35.07
C GLU A 526 20.44 27.77 -36.32
N ASP A 527 20.35 27.14 -37.50
CA ASP A 527 20.61 27.79 -38.78
C ASP A 527 19.48 28.73 -39.25
N GLY A 528 18.38 28.83 -38.50
CA GLY A 528 17.21 29.63 -38.86
C GLY A 528 16.45 29.13 -40.10
N ILE A 529 16.71 27.89 -40.52
CA ILE A 529 16.14 27.28 -41.74
C ILE A 529 14.69 26.82 -41.52
N VAL A 530 14.32 26.49 -40.27
CA VAL A 530 13.00 25.95 -39.92
C VAL A 530 12.21 26.94 -39.05
N THR A 531 10.97 27.19 -39.45
CA THR A 531 9.94 27.91 -38.67
C THR A 531 8.70 27.01 -38.52
N ALA A 532 7.71 27.42 -37.72
CA ALA A 532 6.46 26.68 -37.56
C ALA A 532 5.71 26.43 -38.88
N ASP A 533 5.86 27.36 -39.84
CA ASP A 533 5.26 27.35 -41.18
C ASP A 533 6.31 27.12 -42.29
N GLY A 534 7.49 26.64 -41.91
CA GLY A 534 8.61 26.40 -42.80
C GLY A 534 8.71 24.94 -43.27
N PRO A 535 9.57 24.64 -44.26
CA PRO A 535 9.82 23.28 -44.69
C PRO A 535 10.31 22.40 -43.52
N PHE A 536 9.67 21.24 -43.35
CA PHE A 536 9.93 20.35 -42.22
C PHE A 536 11.27 19.60 -42.37
N PHE A 537 12.23 19.85 -41.48
CA PHE A 537 13.53 19.16 -41.41
C PHE A 537 13.79 18.42 -40.06
N CYS A 538 12.78 18.37 -39.18
CA CYS A 538 12.94 17.96 -37.78
C CYS A 538 12.69 16.46 -37.55
N ASP A 539 13.52 15.58 -38.13
CA ASP A 539 13.41 14.12 -37.96
C ASP A 539 13.40 13.66 -36.50
N HIS A 540 14.14 14.38 -35.67
CA HIS A 540 14.21 14.14 -34.24
C HIS A 540 12.84 14.20 -33.56
N ALA A 541 11.89 15.01 -34.06
CA ALA A 541 10.54 15.11 -33.51
C ALA A 541 9.76 13.79 -33.67
N VAL A 542 9.87 13.16 -34.85
CA VAL A 542 9.24 11.87 -35.14
C VAL A 542 9.94 10.73 -34.39
N ILE A 543 11.28 10.72 -34.38
CA ILE A 543 12.06 9.73 -33.63
C ILE A 543 11.79 9.80 -32.13
N ARG A 544 11.64 11.00 -31.57
CA ARG A 544 11.30 11.19 -30.15
C ARG A 544 9.97 10.53 -29.80
N ILE A 545 8.97 10.56 -30.69
CA ILE A 545 7.69 9.86 -30.48
C ILE A 545 7.91 8.34 -30.46
N LEU A 546 8.70 7.80 -31.39
CA LEU A 546 9.07 6.37 -31.37
C LEU A 546 9.79 5.99 -30.07
N ASP A 547 10.75 6.80 -29.63
CA ASP A 547 11.49 6.55 -28.39
C ASP A 547 10.57 6.55 -27.16
N GLU A 548 9.58 7.44 -27.11
CA GLU A 548 8.58 7.43 -26.03
C GLU A 548 7.65 6.20 -26.11
N ILE A 549 7.28 5.73 -27.31
CA ILE A 549 6.54 4.45 -27.50
C ILE A 549 7.36 3.26 -27.01
N ILE A 550 8.67 3.24 -27.29
CA ILE A 550 9.59 2.22 -26.78
C ILE A 550 9.66 2.30 -25.25
N ARG A 551 9.77 3.51 -24.68
CA ARG A 551 9.88 3.73 -23.22
C ARG A 551 8.66 3.27 -22.43
N ILE A 552 7.45 3.39 -22.99
CA ILE A 552 6.23 2.88 -22.32
C ILE A 552 6.11 1.35 -22.40
N GLY A 553 7.09 0.66 -23.02
CA GLY A 553 7.12 -0.80 -23.08
C GLY A 553 6.18 -1.40 -24.12
N PHE A 554 5.78 -0.64 -25.15
CA PHE A 554 4.89 -1.17 -26.19
C PHE A 554 5.52 -2.37 -26.92
N PHE A 555 6.85 -2.37 -27.06
CA PHE A 555 7.62 -3.40 -27.74
C PHE A 555 8.28 -4.41 -26.78
N ASN A 556 7.65 -4.76 -25.66
CA ASN A 556 8.22 -5.72 -24.70
C ASN A 556 8.55 -7.11 -25.29
N ASN A 557 8.01 -7.44 -26.48
CA ASN A 557 8.30 -8.69 -27.19
C ASN A 557 9.54 -8.60 -28.10
N LEU A 558 10.10 -7.42 -28.31
CA LEU A 558 11.35 -7.23 -29.05
C LEU A 558 12.52 -7.23 -28.07
N ASP A 559 13.60 -7.89 -28.47
CA ASP A 559 14.88 -7.79 -27.78
C ASP A 559 15.58 -6.46 -28.09
N THR A 560 16.72 -6.21 -27.44
CA THR A 560 17.50 -4.99 -27.66
C THR A 560 17.92 -4.82 -29.12
N SER A 561 18.27 -5.92 -29.80
CA SER A 561 18.69 -5.88 -31.20
C SER A 561 17.54 -5.49 -32.14
N GLY A 562 16.33 -5.99 -31.89
CA GLY A 562 15.12 -5.62 -32.62
C GLY A 562 14.73 -4.15 -32.41
N ILE A 563 14.85 -3.63 -31.19
CA ILE A 563 14.61 -2.20 -30.90
C ILE A 563 15.63 -1.32 -31.62
N ASP A 564 16.91 -1.67 -31.58
CA ASP A 564 17.97 -0.90 -32.27
C ASP A 564 17.82 -0.95 -33.79
N TYR A 565 17.42 -2.10 -34.33
CA TYR A 565 17.08 -2.22 -35.74
C TYR A 565 15.92 -1.30 -36.13
N LEU A 566 14.82 -1.32 -35.36
CA LEU A 566 13.65 -0.46 -35.59
C LEU A 566 14.02 1.04 -35.55
N ARG A 567 14.86 1.44 -34.59
CA ARG A 567 15.35 2.83 -34.51
C ARG A 567 16.17 3.21 -35.74
N ARG A 568 17.15 2.38 -36.12
CA ARG A 568 18.03 2.64 -37.28
C ARG A 568 17.27 2.69 -38.61
N ILE A 569 16.31 1.79 -38.82
CA ILE A 569 15.50 1.82 -40.05
C ILE A 569 14.58 3.04 -40.06
N ALA A 570 13.99 3.44 -38.93
CA ALA A 570 13.19 4.66 -38.83
C ALA A 570 14.03 5.91 -39.16
N GLU A 571 15.22 6.04 -38.57
CA GLU A 571 16.14 7.16 -38.84
C GLU A 571 16.55 7.21 -40.32
N THR A 572 16.85 6.06 -40.91
CA THR A 572 17.24 5.96 -42.32
C THR A 572 16.08 6.36 -43.23
N LYS A 573 14.88 5.81 -43.01
CA LYS A 573 13.70 6.09 -43.83
C LYS A 573 13.21 7.53 -43.70
N LEU A 574 13.30 8.14 -42.50
CA LEU A 574 12.99 9.56 -42.31
C LEU A 574 13.98 10.47 -43.05
N ARG A 575 15.28 10.15 -43.03
CA ARG A 575 16.30 10.92 -43.76
C ARG A 575 16.09 10.88 -45.28
N GLN A 576 15.52 9.80 -45.79
CA GLN A 576 15.19 9.59 -47.20
C GLN A 576 13.92 10.33 -47.66
N ILE A 577 13.14 10.94 -46.74
CA ILE A 577 11.94 11.70 -47.11
C ILE A 577 12.33 12.93 -47.94
N PRO A 578 11.80 13.09 -49.17
CA PRO A 578 11.91 14.33 -49.94
C PRO A 578 11.13 15.46 -49.27
N ARG A 579 11.75 16.63 -49.12
CA ARG A 579 11.20 17.78 -48.38
C ARG A 579 11.06 19.01 -49.27
N ALA A 580 10.32 20.00 -48.80
CA ALA A 580 10.15 21.29 -49.48
C ALA A 580 9.77 21.12 -50.96
N ILE A 581 8.83 20.21 -51.24
CA ILE A 581 8.45 19.87 -52.61
C ILE A 581 7.79 21.09 -53.25
N LYS A 582 8.36 21.56 -54.35
CA LYS A 582 7.82 22.65 -55.17
C LYS A 582 7.44 22.11 -56.53
N VAL A 583 6.35 22.63 -57.07
CA VAL A 583 5.84 22.24 -58.38
C VAL A 583 5.70 23.49 -59.22
N LEU A 584 6.33 23.47 -60.38
CA LEU A 584 6.29 24.53 -61.38
C LEU A 584 5.84 23.93 -62.71
N THR A 585 5.53 24.77 -63.69
CA THR A 585 5.13 24.32 -65.02
C THR A 585 6.12 24.79 -66.09
N SER A 586 6.22 24.06 -67.20
CA SER A 586 6.96 24.52 -68.39
C SER A 586 6.32 25.76 -69.03
N ALA A 587 7.05 26.47 -69.90
CA ALA A 587 6.56 27.68 -70.56
C ALA A 587 5.30 27.47 -71.42
N ASP A 588 5.17 26.30 -72.04
CA ASP A 588 3.99 25.87 -72.81
C ASP A 588 2.93 25.17 -71.94
N LYS A 589 3.16 25.11 -70.63
CA LYS A 589 2.35 24.43 -69.62
C LYS A 589 2.15 22.92 -69.80
N SER A 590 2.85 22.28 -70.74
CA SER A 590 2.67 20.86 -71.05
C SER A 590 3.36 19.89 -70.08
N GLN A 591 4.19 20.40 -69.16
CA GLN A 591 4.99 19.59 -68.24
C GLN A 591 4.93 20.11 -66.80
N LEU A 592 4.93 19.19 -65.83
CA LEU A 592 5.15 19.52 -64.42
C LEU A 592 6.62 19.33 -64.06
N ILE A 593 7.21 20.35 -63.44
CA ILE A 593 8.56 20.33 -62.92
C ILE A 593 8.45 20.25 -61.40
N VAL A 594 8.71 19.08 -60.86
CA VAL A 594 8.65 18.80 -59.42
C VAL A 594 10.07 18.83 -58.87
N SER A 595 10.36 19.73 -57.94
CA SER A 595 11.66 19.82 -57.24
C SER A 595 11.50 19.58 -55.75
N TRP A 596 12.58 19.13 -55.10
CA TRP A 596 12.60 18.85 -53.67
C TRP A 596 13.99 19.05 -53.09
N THR A 597 14.06 19.16 -51.77
CA THR A 597 15.30 19.13 -51.00
C THR A 597 15.49 17.74 -50.40
N SER A 598 16.69 17.19 -50.52
CA SER A 598 17.08 15.93 -49.87
C SER A 598 18.12 16.21 -48.78
N ARG A 599 18.03 15.48 -47.66
CA ARG A 599 19.08 15.44 -46.61
C ARG A 599 20.03 14.27 -46.80
N GLU A 600 19.87 13.50 -47.87
CA GLU A 600 20.73 12.35 -48.14
C GLU A 600 22.13 12.81 -48.59
N SER A 601 23.13 11.98 -48.31
CA SER A 601 24.51 12.27 -48.66
C SER A 601 24.72 12.32 -50.19
N LEU A 602 25.75 13.04 -50.64
CA LEU A 602 26.17 13.06 -52.05
C LEU A 602 26.47 11.65 -52.59
N LEU A 603 26.90 10.72 -51.73
CA LEU A 603 27.09 9.30 -52.08
C LEU A 603 25.80 8.61 -52.52
N SER A 604 24.65 9.14 -52.10
CA SER A 604 23.33 8.64 -52.45
C SER A 604 22.73 9.35 -53.67
N SER A 605 23.49 10.24 -54.32
CA SER A 605 23.03 11.05 -55.46
C SER A 605 22.56 10.21 -56.65
N GLN A 606 23.17 9.05 -56.89
CA GLN A 606 22.84 8.17 -58.02
C GLN A 606 21.67 7.22 -57.77
N LYS A 607 21.18 7.14 -56.53
CA LYS A 607 20.11 6.23 -56.17
C LYS A 607 18.77 6.72 -56.75
N ALA A 608 17.94 5.79 -57.21
CA ALA A 608 16.69 6.07 -57.92
C ALA A 608 15.63 6.75 -57.04
N MET A 609 14.87 7.64 -57.66
CA MET A 609 13.73 8.37 -57.14
C MET A 609 12.56 8.19 -58.08
N ARG A 610 11.35 8.11 -57.52
CA ARG A 610 10.11 8.08 -58.26
C ARG A 610 9.26 9.28 -57.91
N VAL A 611 8.75 9.95 -58.94
CA VAL A 611 7.76 11.03 -58.79
C VAL A 611 6.48 10.60 -59.49
N VAL A 612 5.38 10.55 -58.75
CA VAL A 612 4.06 10.19 -59.26
C VAL A 612 3.10 11.35 -59.05
N CYS A 613 2.43 11.81 -60.11
CA CYS A 613 1.41 12.85 -60.04
C CYS A 613 0.03 12.21 -59.93
N HIS A 614 -0.43 11.94 -58.71
CA HIS A 614 -1.73 11.32 -58.51
C HIS A 614 -2.87 12.30 -58.82
N ALA A 615 -3.78 11.94 -59.71
CA ALA A 615 -4.98 12.74 -59.96
C ALA A 615 -5.79 12.94 -58.66
N ALA A 616 -6.55 14.03 -58.55
CA ALA A 616 -7.27 14.37 -57.33
C ALA A 616 -8.23 13.27 -56.85
N ASN A 617 -8.75 12.42 -57.73
CA ASN A 617 -9.61 11.27 -57.40
C ASN A 617 -8.85 9.95 -57.14
N CYS A 618 -7.53 9.93 -57.26
CA CYS A 618 -6.71 8.74 -57.07
C CYS A 618 -6.51 8.41 -55.58
N THR A 619 -6.61 7.14 -55.21
CA THR A 619 -6.33 6.64 -53.84
C THR A 619 -4.85 6.79 -53.46
N GLY A 620 -3.94 6.75 -54.45
CA GLY A 620 -2.51 6.94 -54.27
C GLY A 620 -2.10 8.32 -53.72
N ARG A 621 -2.99 9.33 -53.79
CA ARG A 621 -2.71 10.68 -53.26
C ARG A 621 -2.41 10.71 -51.75
N SER A 622 -2.88 9.71 -51.02
CA SER A 622 -2.68 9.57 -49.57
C SER A 622 -1.57 8.58 -49.22
N MET A 623 -0.77 8.15 -50.20
CA MET A 623 0.36 7.26 -49.97
C MET A 623 1.39 7.90 -49.05
N ARG A 624 1.70 7.19 -47.97
CA ARG A 624 2.74 7.55 -46.99
C ARG A 624 4.04 6.79 -47.24
N VAL A 625 3.92 5.66 -47.94
CA VAL A 625 4.98 4.70 -48.20
C VAL A 625 4.85 4.20 -49.63
N HIS A 626 5.96 4.19 -50.35
CA HIS A 626 6.06 3.64 -51.69
C HIS A 626 6.12 2.11 -51.61
N ARG A 627 5.27 1.44 -52.41
CA ARG A 627 5.19 -0.02 -52.52
C ARG A 627 5.12 -0.42 -53.99
N PRO A 628 6.25 -0.46 -54.71
CA PRO A 628 6.27 -0.68 -56.15
C PRO A 628 5.76 -2.06 -56.58
N THR A 629 5.74 -3.03 -55.67
CA THR A 629 5.36 -4.43 -55.92
C THR A 629 3.93 -4.78 -55.48
N SER A 630 3.20 -3.87 -54.83
CA SER A 630 1.82 -4.13 -54.41
C SER A 630 0.84 -3.96 -55.57
N THR A 631 0.04 -4.99 -55.86
CA THR A 631 -1.03 -4.95 -56.86
C THR A 631 -2.13 -3.94 -56.52
N ASP A 632 -2.25 -3.55 -55.23
CA ASP A 632 -3.31 -2.65 -54.75
C ASP A 632 -3.06 -1.17 -55.10
N PHE A 633 -1.88 -0.81 -55.63
CA PHE A 633 -1.47 0.60 -55.79
C PHE A 633 -0.91 0.98 -57.17
N GLN A 634 -1.08 0.14 -58.20
CA GLN A 634 -0.76 0.52 -59.58
C GLN A 634 -1.85 1.42 -60.17
N CYS A 635 -1.80 2.71 -59.86
CA CYS A 635 -2.67 3.71 -60.49
C CYS A 635 -2.13 4.10 -61.88
N PRO A 636 -2.99 4.48 -62.85
CA PRO A 636 -2.57 4.93 -64.18
C PRO A 636 -2.03 6.38 -64.19
N CYS A 637 -1.69 6.93 -63.03
CA CYS A 637 -1.27 8.33 -62.92
C CYS A 637 0.12 8.55 -63.54
N PRO A 638 0.37 9.72 -64.17
CA PRO A 638 1.67 10.04 -64.74
C PRO A 638 2.79 9.92 -63.70
N PHE A 639 3.90 9.29 -64.09
CA PHE A 639 5.07 9.18 -63.23
C PHE A 639 6.35 9.26 -64.04
N THR A 640 7.44 9.60 -63.35
CA THR A 640 8.78 9.57 -63.90
C THR A 640 9.76 9.04 -62.85
N THR A 641 10.94 8.62 -63.31
CA THR A 641 12.04 8.19 -62.45
C THR A 641 13.25 9.06 -62.69
N CYS A 642 13.93 9.44 -61.62
CA CYS A 642 15.14 10.25 -61.65
C CYS A 642 16.10 9.79 -60.54
N THR A 643 17.10 10.59 -60.21
CA THR A 643 18.06 10.27 -59.14
C THR A 643 17.93 11.30 -58.00
N VAL A 644 18.46 11.00 -56.81
CA VAL A 644 18.44 11.98 -55.72
C VAL A 644 19.24 13.23 -56.05
N GLY A 645 20.35 13.09 -56.76
CA GLY A 645 21.23 14.19 -57.14
C GLY A 645 20.61 15.15 -58.14
N SER A 646 19.56 14.75 -58.88
CA SER A 646 18.89 15.66 -59.79
C SER A 646 18.13 16.76 -59.05
N GLY A 647 17.63 16.48 -57.83
CA GLY A 647 16.82 17.40 -57.02
C GLY A 647 15.52 17.89 -57.68
N ARG A 648 15.22 17.39 -58.88
CA ARG A 648 14.06 17.73 -59.71
C ARG A 648 13.73 16.60 -60.67
N ALA A 649 12.47 16.54 -61.07
CA ALA A 649 11.95 15.62 -62.07
C ALA A 649 10.98 16.36 -62.99
N ILE A 650 10.98 16.00 -64.27
CA ILE A 650 10.08 16.53 -65.29
C ILE A 650 9.10 15.44 -65.66
N ILE A 651 7.81 15.73 -65.52
CA ILE A 651 6.72 14.83 -65.88
C ILE A 651 6.06 15.37 -67.14
N THR A 652 6.12 14.56 -68.19
CA THR A 652 5.43 14.76 -69.46
C THR A 652 4.04 14.11 -69.41
N ASP A 653 3.19 14.41 -70.39
CA ASP A 653 1.89 13.74 -70.57
C ASP A 653 0.87 13.99 -69.45
N ILE A 654 0.85 15.21 -68.93
CA ILE A 654 -0.13 15.68 -67.95
C ILE A 654 -1.35 16.31 -68.63
N ASP A 655 -2.55 15.95 -68.15
CA ASP A 655 -3.77 16.69 -68.51
C ASP A 655 -3.82 18.07 -67.81
N LEU A 656 -3.86 19.13 -68.62
CA LEU A 656 -3.86 20.53 -68.20
C LEU A 656 -5.06 20.93 -67.32
N ASN A 657 -6.16 20.19 -67.37
CA ASN A 657 -7.36 20.47 -66.57
C ASN A 657 -7.46 19.62 -65.31
N THR A 658 -6.57 18.64 -65.17
CA THR A 658 -6.56 17.74 -64.02
C THR A 658 -5.70 18.32 -62.89
N LYS A 659 -6.25 18.26 -61.68
CA LYS A 659 -5.56 18.59 -60.44
C LYS A 659 -4.78 17.37 -59.95
N TYR A 660 -3.48 17.53 -59.70
CA TYR A 660 -2.57 16.47 -59.30
C TYR A 660 -2.00 16.69 -57.89
N PHE A 661 -1.71 15.59 -57.19
CA PHE A 661 -0.88 15.54 -55.98
C PHE A 661 0.45 14.86 -56.34
N PRO A 662 1.51 15.64 -56.63
CA PRO A 662 2.85 15.09 -56.76
C PRO A 662 3.31 14.44 -55.46
N VAL A 663 3.72 13.18 -55.57
CA VAL A 663 4.30 12.38 -54.52
C VAL A 663 5.71 11.96 -54.95
N VAL A 664 6.70 12.27 -54.13
CA VAL A 664 8.12 12.01 -54.37
C VAL A 664 8.60 10.97 -53.36
N SER A 665 9.31 9.94 -53.80
CA SER A 665 9.88 8.92 -52.91
C SER A 665 11.09 8.25 -53.54
N ARG A 666 11.87 7.50 -52.74
CA ARG A 666 12.82 6.51 -53.28
C ARG A 666 12.05 5.48 -54.10
N ASP A 667 12.61 5.04 -55.22
CA ASP A 667 12.02 3.91 -55.98
C ASP A 667 12.39 2.56 -55.34
N GLU A 668 12.06 2.43 -54.05
CA GLU A 668 12.34 1.27 -53.21
C GLU A 668 11.09 0.92 -52.39
N ASP A 669 10.87 -0.37 -52.14
CA ASP A 669 9.76 -0.79 -51.29
C ASP A 669 9.94 -0.31 -49.84
N GLY A 670 8.85 0.14 -49.23
CA GLY A 670 8.88 0.70 -47.89
C GLY A 670 9.51 2.09 -47.79
N ALA A 671 9.74 2.80 -48.89
CA ALA A 671 10.27 4.16 -48.86
C ALA A 671 9.22 5.18 -48.40
N PHE A 672 9.61 6.11 -47.54
CA PHE A 672 8.70 7.16 -47.10
C PHE A 672 8.51 8.22 -48.19
N CYS A 673 7.27 8.68 -48.35
CA CYS A 673 6.88 9.62 -49.40
C CYS A 673 6.83 11.05 -48.85
N GLY A 674 7.30 12.00 -49.66
CA GLY A 674 6.96 13.42 -49.53
C GLY A 674 5.85 13.77 -50.51
N SER A 675 4.95 14.69 -50.14
CA SER A 675 3.90 15.18 -51.02
C SER A 675 3.61 16.66 -50.81
N VAL A 676 2.94 17.29 -51.77
CA VAL A 676 2.32 18.61 -51.59
C VAL A 676 1.02 18.48 -50.76
N ASP A 677 0.64 19.56 -50.07
CA ASP A 677 -0.56 19.59 -49.21
C ASP A 677 -1.85 19.90 -49.98
N LYS A 678 -1.73 20.62 -51.10
CA LYS A 678 -2.85 20.97 -51.99
C LYS A 678 -2.57 20.46 -53.39
N PRO A 679 -3.60 20.02 -54.12
CA PRO A 679 -3.39 19.58 -55.48
C PRO A 679 -3.10 20.76 -56.39
N VAL A 680 -2.22 20.54 -57.34
CA VAL A 680 -1.74 21.54 -58.29
C VAL A 680 -2.29 21.27 -59.68
N CYS A 681 -2.55 22.33 -60.43
CA CYS A 681 -2.99 22.29 -61.82
C CYS A 681 -1.96 23.04 -62.65
N ALA A 682 -1.52 22.49 -63.79
CA ALA A 682 -0.49 23.13 -64.63
C ALA A 682 -0.86 24.56 -65.04
N ASN A 683 -2.16 24.83 -65.22
CA ASN A 683 -2.66 26.16 -65.55
C ASN A 683 -2.48 27.20 -64.45
N ASP A 684 -2.47 26.77 -63.19
CA ASP A 684 -2.44 27.62 -61.99
C ASP A 684 -1.01 27.80 -61.44
N LEU A 685 -0.01 27.14 -62.04
CA LEU A 685 1.37 27.15 -61.58
C LEU A 685 2.21 28.24 -62.24
N GLU A 686 3.20 28.72 -61.49
CA GLU A 686 4.23 29.61 -62.00
C GLU A 686 5.07 28.89 -63.06
N ILE A 687 5.40 29.62 -64.13
CA ILE A 687 6.27 29.13 -65.20
C ILE A 687 7.69 29.04 -64.62
N TYR A 688 8.30 27.87 -64.76
CA TYR A 688 9.69 27.68 -64.45
C TYR A 688 10.55 28.56 -65.35
N GLN A 689 11.25 29.50 -64.74
CA GLN A 689 12.32 30.23 -65.39
C GLN A 689 13.61 29.46 -65.11
N GLU A 690 14.27 29.01 -66.17
CA GLU A 690 15.56 28.37 -66.03
C GLU A 690 16.52 29.35 -65.34
N PRO A 691 17.08 29.01 -64.16
CA PRO A 691 18.04 29.88 -63.54
C PRO A 691 19.20 30.07 -64.52
N PRO A 692 19.82 31.27 -64.56
CA PRO A 692 21.03 31.46 -65.37
C PRO A 692 22.02 30.34 -65.02
N PRO A 693 22.76 29.81 -66.02
CA PRO A 693 23.61 28.65 -65.81
C PRO A 693 24.52 28.93 -64.61
N VAL A 694 24.26 28.21 -63.52
CA VAL A 694 25.20 28.13 -62.41
C VAL A 694 26.44 27.49 -63.04
N LEU A 695 27.56 28.23 -63.04
CA LEU A 695 28.87 27.72 -63.43
C LEU A 695 29.00 26.31 -62.86
N GLN A 696 29.05 25.31 -63.74
CA GLN A 696 29.42 23.96 -63.34
C GLN A 696 30.72 24.11 -62.55
N GLY A 697 30.69 23.73 -61.27
CA GLY A 697 31.93 23.57 -60.52
C GLY A 697 32.88 22.70 -61.34
N PRO A 698 34.20 22.99 -61.32
CA PRO A 698 35.18 22.33 -62.18
C PRO A 698 35.05 20.81 -62.07
N ARG A 699 35.18 20.09 -63.20
CA ARG A 699 35.18 18.64 -63.18
C ARG A 699 36.33 18.18 -62.28
N TYR A 700 36.18 17.05 -61.60
CA TYR A 700 37.21 16.48 -60.73
C TYR A 700 38.60 16.41 -61.41
N GLU A 701 38.60 16.15 -62.72
CA GLU A 701 39.79 16.13 -63.58
C GLU A 701 40.44 17.52 -63.77
N ASP A 702 39.63 18.59 -63.83
CA ASP A 702 40.10 19.98 -63.93
C ASP A 702 40.70 20.46 -62.61
N VAL A 703 40.18 19.99 -61.47
CA VAL A 703 40.76 20.24 -60.15
C VAL A 703 42.11 19.51 -60.01
N LEU A 704 42.24 18.28 -60.55
CA LEU A 704 43.49 17.52 -60.63
C LEU A 704 44.58 18.17 -61.47
N ALA A 705 44.21 18.83 -62.58
CA ALA A 705 45.16 19.57 -63.41
C ALA A 705 45.76 20.79 -62.69
N VAL A 706 44.98 21.45 -61.82
CA VAL A 706 45.45 22.57 -60.97
C VAL A 706 46.43 22.08 -59.89
N PHE A 707 46.25 20.87 -59.35
CA PHE A 707 47.13 20.29 -58.33
C PHE A 707 48.56 19.97 -58.81
N SER A 708 48.81 19.99 -60.13
CA SER A 708 50.09 19.61 -60.74
C SER A 708 50.99 20.81 -61.11
N GLN A 709 50.57 22.05 -60.85
CA GLN A 709 51.30 23.27 -61.25
C GLN A 709 52.01 23.95 -60.06
N PRO A 710 53.09 24.72 -60.31
CA PRO A 710 53.71 25.58 -59.30
C PRO A 710 52.75 26.70 -58.83
N HIS A 711 53.01 27.26 -57.66
CA HIS A 711 52.13 28.29 -57.08
C HIS A 711 51.97 29.49 -58.04
N PRO A 712 50.75 30.00 -58.29
CA PRO A 712 50.54 31.18 -59.10
C PRO A 712 51.16 32.44 -58.44
N GLU A 713 51.59 33.39 -59.26
CA GLU A 713 52.18 34.65 -58.80
C GLU A 713 51.16 35.45 -57.96
N GLY A 714 51.56 35.91 -56.76
CA GLY A 714 50.69 36.64 -55.82
C GLY A 714 49.99 35.78 -54.75
N TRP A 715 50.16 34.45 -54.75
CA TRP A 715 49.63 33.55 -53.72
C TRP A 715 50.64 33.32 -52.60
N ASN A 716 50.17 33.33 -51.34
CA ASN A 716 51.03 33.12 -50.17
C ASN A 716 50.96 31.65 -49.71
N PRO A 717 52.10 30.95 -49.60
CA PRO A 717 52.14 29.57 -49.13
C PRO A 717 51.95 29.51 -47.61
N ILE A 718 51.16 28.56 -47.12
CA ILE A 718 51.04 28.23 -45.70
C ILE A 718 51.24 26.73 -45.49
N SER A 719 51.76 26.34 -44.32
CA SER A 719 51.84 24.93 -43.95
C SER A 719 50.47 24.38 -43.56
N TYR A 720 50.31 23.06 -43.70
CA TYR A 720 49.11 22.34 -43.26
C TYR A 720 48.71 22.64 -41.80
N GLU A 721 49.69 22.71 -40.88
CA GLU A 721 49.45 23.08 -39.47
C GLU A 721 49.01 24.54 -39.30
N GLY A 722 49.47 25.44 -40.18
CA GLY A 722 49.04 26.83 -40.21
C GLY A 722 47.53 26.97 -40.45
N LEU A 723 46.95 26.07 -41.27
CA LEU A 723 45.52 26.05 -41.60
C LEU A 723 44.61 25.89 -40.36
N TYR A 724 45.06 25.13 -39.36
CA TYR A 724 44.26 24.84 -38.16
C TYR A 724 44.29 25.95 -37.12
N LYS A 725 45.20 26.92 -37.24
CA LYS A 725 45.33 28.03 -36.29
C LYS A 725 44.45 29.24 -36.63
N GLY A 726 43.72 29.21 -37.75
CA GLY A 726 42.56 30.08 -38.01
C GLY A 726 42.84 31.58 -38.21
N LEU A 727 44.09 31.99 -38.45
CA LEU A 727 44.47 33.39 -38.66
C LEU A 727 45.14 33.54 -40.04
N PHE A 728 44.37 33.96 -41.06
CA PHE A 728 44.88 34.20 -42.41
C PHE A 728 44.57 35.63 -42.85
N PRO A 729 45.58 36.51 -43.01
CA PRO A 729 45.38 37.89 -43.41
C PRO A 729 45.29 38.09 -44.93
N HIS A 730 45.09 37.02 -45.71
CA HIS A 730 45.16 37.04 -47.18
C HIS A 730 43.91 36.45 -47.82
N ASP A 731 43.53 37.02 -48.96
CA ASP A 731 42.33 36.64 -49.72
C ASP A 731 42.52 35.34 -50.52
N HIS A 732 43.76 34.91 -50.73
CA HIS A 732 44.11 33.70 -51.50
C HIS A 732 45.32 33.01 -50.87
N VAL A 733 45.19 31.70 -50.60
CA VAL A 733 46.20 30.94 -49.85
C VAL A 733 46.50 29.61 -50.54
N TRP A 734 47.79 29.29 -50.64
CA TRP A 734 48.28 28.01 -51.17
C TRP A 734 48.76 27.13 -50.02
N VAL A 735 48.16 25.95 -49.81
CA VAL A 735 48.53 25.07 -48.68
C VAL A 735 49.49 24.00 -49.17
N GLU A 736 50.64 23.86 -48.51
CA GLU A 736 51.65 22.86 -48.83
C GLU A 736 51.91 21.94 -47.63
N SER A 737 51.89 20.63 -47.87
CA SER A 737 52.24 19.60 -46.89
C SER A 737 53.62 19.01 -47.22
N GLN A 738 54.56 19.08 -46.27
CA GLN A 738 55.92 18.59 -46.48
C GLN A 738 56.05 17.06 -46.44
N GLU A 739 55.05 16.34 -45.92
CA GLU A 739 55.16 14.88 -45.74
C GLU A 739 54.54 14.07 -46.89
N LYS A 740 53.79 14.67 -47.83
CA LYS A 740 52.92 13.91 -48.76
C LYS A 740 52.81 14.42 -50.20
N ASP A 741 53.60 15.39 -50.65
CA ASP A 741 53.48 16.02 -51.99
C ASP A 741 52.05 16.49 -52.32
N GLN A 742 51.25 16.80 -51.29
CA GLN A 742 49.87 17.27 -51.45
C GLN A 742 49.82 18.79 -51.35
N ARG A 743 49.24 19.44 -52.37
CA ARG A 743 49.05 20.89 -52.47
C ARG A 743 47.56 21.19 -52.62
N ALA A 744 47.07 22.26 -51.99
CA ALA A 744 45.67 22.67 -52.12
C ALA A 744 45.52 24.19 -52.32
N LEU A 745 44.60 24.58 -53.20
CA LEU A 745 44.25 25.97 -53.51
C LEU A 745 43.03 26.39 -52.68
N MET A 746 43.11 27.53 -51.98
CA MET A 746 41.97 28.09 -51.26
C MET A 746 41.79 29.59 -51.59
N ALA A 747 40.70 29.94 -52.29
CA ALA A 747 40.26 31.33 -52.44
C ALA A 747 39.32 31.67 -51.28
N VAL A 748 39.66 32.70 -50.50
CA VAL A 748 38.93 33.09 -49.28
C VAL A 748 37.81 34.05 -49.65
N LEU A 749 36.70 33.53 -50.17
CA LEU A 749 35.42 34.26 -50.21
C LEU A 749 34.27 33.37 -49.69
N LYS A 750 34.23 33.22 -48.34
CA LYS A 750 33.14 32.73 -47.42
C LYS A 750 32.53 31.32 -47.66
N PRO A 751 31.96 30.61 -46.66
CA PRO A 751 32.16 30.49 -45.19
C PRO A 751 32.52 29.00 -44.82
N PRO A 752 32.49 28.50 -43.56
CA PRO A 752 33.19 27.30 -43.02
C PRO A 752 33.16 25.97 -43.79
N THR A 753 32.21 25.79 -44.71
CA THR A 753 31.99 24.58 -45.50
C THR A 753 33.15 24.25 -46.43
N ALA A 754 33.77 25.25 -47.05
CA ALA A 754 34.94 25.03 -47.91
C ALA A 754 36.16 24.58 -47.08
N LEU A 755 36.32 25.13 -45.87
CA LEU A 755 37.37 24.75 -44.94
C LEU A 755 37.15 23.32 -44.38
N ALA A 756 35.91 22.95 -44.08
CA ALA A 756 35.54 21.60 -43.64
C ALA A 756 35.76 20.57 -44.75
N GLU A 757 35.42 20.91 -46.00
CA GLU A 757 35.56 20.00 -47.13
C GLU A 757 37.03 19.82 -47.57
N VAL A 758 37.85 20.87 -47.52
CA VAL A 758 39.32 20.76 -47.73
C VAL A 758 39.98 19.93 -46.63
N LYS A 759 39.55 20.07 -45.36
CA LYS A 759 40.03 19.21 -44.26
C LYS A 759 39.67 17.75 -44.51
N ARG A 760 38.43 17.46 -44.91
CA ARG A 760 37.98 16.09 -45.21
C ARG A 760 38.74 15.47 -46.38
N VAL A 761 39.01 16.20 -47.45
CA VAL A 761 39.77 15.71 -48.62
C VAL A 761 41.24 15.39 -48.27
N LEU A 762 41.86 16.20 -47.40
CA LEU A 762 43.22 15.97 -46.93
C LEU A 762 43.30 14.83 -45.89
N GLU A 763 42.22 14.57 -45.14
CA GLU A 763 42.12 13.45 -44.19
C GLU A 763 41.78 12.10 -44.88
N ASP A 764 40.86 12.09 -45.85
CA ASP A 764 40.46 10.88 -46.59
C ASP A 764 41.61 10.30 -47.41
N SER A 765 42.49 11.15 -47.96
CA SER A 765 43.69 10.69 -48.66
C SER A 765 44.79 10.15 -47.73
N ALA A 766 44.69 10.33 -46.41
CA ALA A 766 45.50 9.64 -45.41
C ALA A 766 44.89 8.28 -44.96
N SER A 767 43.58 8.09 -45.18
CA SER A 767 42.82 6.93 -44.70
C SER A 767 43.08 5.65 -45.48
N ASP A 768 43.53 5.71 -46.73
CA ASP A 768 43.72 4.53 -47.59
C ASP A 768 44.93 3.63 -47.21
N ARG A 769 45.63 3.90 -46.10
CA ARG A 769 46.70 3.00 -45.59
C ARG A 769 46.70 2.73 -44.09
N ILE A 770 45.64 3.03 -43.34
CA ILE A 770 45.57 2.65 -41.91
C ILE A 770 44.55 1.53 -41.71
N THR A 771 44.89 0.36 -42.25
CA THR A 771 44.41 -0.91 -41.69
C THR A 771 45.53 -1.51 -40.84
N LYS A 772 45.20 -1.82 -39.57
CA LYS A 772 45.98 -2.56 -38.56
C LYS A 772 47.15 -1.82 -37.90
N LYS A 773 46.93 -1.35 -36.68
CA LYS A 773 47.44 -2.05 -35.48
C LYS A 773 46.80 -1.53 -34.18
N VAL A 774 46.53 -2.51 -33.33
CA VAL A 774 45.93 -2.49 -31.99
C VAL A 774 47.03 -2.36 -30.92
N ARG A 775 46.64 -1.86 -29.72
CA ARG A 775 47.36 -1.67 -28.43
C ARG A 775 48.09 -0.34 -28.32
N HIS A 776 47.95 0.45 -27.25
CA HIS A 776 47.60 0.14 -25.86
C HIS A 776 46.64 1.19 -25.27
#